data_AF-A0A955M6Y2-F1
#
_entry.id   AF-A0A955M6Y2-F1
#
_cell.length_a   1.000
_cell.length_b   1.000
_cell.length_c   1.000
_cell.angle_alpha   90.00
_cell.angle_beta   90.00
_cell.angle_gamma   90.00
#
_symmetry.space_group_name_H-M   'P 1'
#
loop_
_entity.id
_entity.type
_entity.pdbx_description
1 polymer ?
#
loop_
_entity_poly.entity_id
_entity_poly.type
_entity_poly.pdbx_seq_one_letter_code
_entity_poly.pdbx_strand_id
1 'polypeptide(L)'
;MRMTDRAHGFAAGLLILIVAGIAYANSFHAEFHFDDYTYIVNKPALRDISDWRAIYRALGHPSRFVAFYTFALNYHFHDYDVFGYHLVNWFIHAGNGFLVWGLTLLILRAPRLAGRLSSGREYGCALLTALIFTAHPLQTEAVTYIVQRFTSLATLFYLAALACYLRGRLRTGPGWRPEYVLFAVFTVLGMFTKQICFTIPLMVLWLEWCCFEVRIGACLRERRVILAVLIVLLLIVPSFFGFNAANIVGRELPSRSHTGERLNAVSYALTQTRVIPTYLRLYVWPAGQTLDYDFHASTDWREGKVLAGFLLLLLLAGGAVAARSRFPEVTFGTGWFFVTIAVTSSIIPIPHVIFEHRVYLPSAGLAFIFAWTLCRLVGGRTRLLAAAGIIVAVLTVLTYQRNAVWQTEATLWADIVRKAPAKLRAYNNLGMAALAEGRALESLSYFAEAIARNPGAGRVYNNRGLAYLDLGDEDLALADFDRAIALFEFSEDFRSGRYKPIWAQVYANRGNLRLERGDADGGRRDLAIALQIDPRHPAVLYRMGQLSERDGDYDAAAGYYRRLLAADPRHAQAMIGLGFVSQFQGNDLQALQYFDQALALVPDNGEAHFFRALSRYNLGDRQGARDDMREAQRMGFEAATPQLKAARETILNVD
;
A
#
# COMPACT_ATOMS: atom_id res chain seq x y z
N MET A 1 13.01 -5.20 -36.23
CA MET A 1 11.54 -5.21 -36.00
C MET A 1 10.93 -4.77 -37.32
N ARG A 2 10.07 -5.59 -37.94
CA ARG A 2 9.51 -5.28 -39.27
C ARG A 2 8.60 -4.04 -39.14
N MET A 3 8.44 -3.23 -40.19
CA MET A 3 7.56 -2.04 -40.12
C MET A 3 6.14 -2.40 -39.65
N THR A 4 5.66 -3.58 -40.03
CA THR A 4 4.38 -4.13 -39.58
C THR A 4 4.31 -4.31 -38.07
N ASP A 5 5.38 -4.78 -37.41
CA ASP A 5 5.39 -4.93 -35.94
C ASP A 5 5.25 -3.58 -35.23
N ARG A 6 5.80 -2.50 -35.82
CA ARG A 6 5.72 -1.14 -35.24
C ARG A 6 4.30 -0.57 -35.31
N ALA A 7 3.63 -0.71 -36.45
CA ALA A 7 2.26 -0.26 -36.62
C ALA A 7 1.29 -1.00 -35.68
N HIS A 8 1.41 -2.33 -35.58
CA HIS A 8 0.62 -3.13 -34.64
C HIS A 8 0.92 -2.77 -33.18
N GLY A 9 2.19 -2.50 -32.85
CA GLY A 9 2.57 -2.07 -31.51
C GLY A 9 1.97 -0.73 -31.10
N PHE A 10 1.96 0.25 -32.01
CA PHE A 10 1.32 1.54 -31.75
C PHE A 10 -0.19 1.41 -31.54
N ALA A 11 -0.89 0.67 -32.42
CA ALA A 11 -2.33 0.44 -32.28
C ALA A 11 -2.67 -0.34 -31.00
N ALA A 12 -1.88 -1.35 -30.64
CA ALA A 12 -2.05 -2.09 -29.39
C ALA A 12 -1.86 -1.19 -28.17
N GLY A 13 -0.81 -0.37 -28.15
CA GLY A 13 -0.55 0.59 -27.08
C GLY A 13 -1.71 1.58 -26.91
N LEU A 14 -2.22 2.14 -28.01
CA LEU A 14 -3.35 3.07 -27.96
C LEU A 14 -4.63 2.40 -27.41
N LEU A 15 -4.96 1.19 -27.86
CA LEU A 15 -6.14 0.48 -27.36
C LEU A 15 -6.02 0.10 -25.88
N ILE A 16 -4.83 -0.31 -25.43
CA ILE A 16 -4.57 -0.61 -24.01
C ILE A 16 -4.75 0.66 -23.17
N LEU A 17 -4.22 1.80 -23.63
CA LEU A 17 -4.38 3.09 -22.93
C LEU A 17 -5.85 3.51 -22.87
N ILE A 18 -6.62 3.36 -23.97
CA ILE A 18 -8.05 3.69 -23.99
C ILE A 18 -8.82 2.80 -23.00
N VAL A 19 -8.61 1.48 -23.05
CA VAL A 19 -9.32 0.54 -22.16
C VAL A 19 -8.94 0.76 -20.69
N ALA A 20 -7.65 0.97 -20.40
CA ALA A 20 -7.21 1.33 -19.05
C ALA A 20 -7.80 2.69 -18.61
N GLY A 21 -7.84 3.67 -19.51
CA GLY A 21 -8.41 4.99 -19.25
C GLY A 21 -9.88 4.91 -18.87
N ILE A 22 -10.69 4.16 -19.63
CA ILE A 22 -12.12 3.99 -19.37
C ILE A 22 -12.35 3.16 -18.10
N ALA A 23 -11.65 2.02 -17.94
CA ALA A 23 -11.86 1.11 -16.81
C ALA A 23 -11.53 1.75 -15.45
N TYR A 24 -10.58 2.69 -15.42
CA TYR A 24 -10.09 3.36 -14.21
C TYR A 24 -10.45 4.85 -14.16
N ALA A 25 -11.33 5.34 -15.03
CA ALA A 25 -11.65 6.77 -15.14
C ALA A 25 -12.13 7.37 -13.79
N ASN A 26 -12.82 6.57 -12.97
CA ASN A 26 -13.30 7.00 -11.66
C ASN A 26 -12.34 6.70 -10.51
N SER A 27 -11.15 6.14 -10.73
CA SER A 27 -10.24 5.80 -9.62
C SER A 27 -9.26 6.91 -9.25
N PHE A 28 -9.12 7.97 -10.06
CA PHE A 28 -8.06 8.98 -9.88
C PHE A 28 -8.20 9.84 -8.62
N HIS A 29 -9.38 9.89 -8.00
CA HIS A 29 -9.63 10.64 -6.77
C HIS A 29 -10.00 9.72 -5.59
N ALA A 30 -9.76 8.42 -5.73
CA ALA A 30 -9.90 7.48 -4.62
C ALA A 30 -8.95 7.85 -3.47
N GLU A 31 -9.45 7.82 -2.24
CA GLU A 31 -8.69 8.17 -1.05
C GLU A 31 -7.52 7.20 -0.77
N PHE A 32 -6.63 7.57 0.14
CA PHE A 32 -5.71 6.61 0.74
C PHE A 32 -6.50 5.64 1.60
N HIS A 33 -6.19 4.34 1.46
CA HIS A 33 -6.89 3.29 2.17
C HIS A 33 -5.97 2.42 3.00
N PHE A 34 -6.47 1.90 4.12
CA PHE A 34 -5.88 0.76 4.83
C PHE A 34 -4.35 0.86 5.04
N ASP A 35 -3.53 0.04 4.34
CA ASP A 35 -2.07 0.07 4.51
C ASP A 35 -1.40 1.28 3.84
N ASP A 36 -2.09 2.08 3.02
CA ASP A 36 -1.57 3.34 2.48
C ASP A 36 -1.14 4.28 3.61
N TYR A 37 -1.93 4.33 4.69
CA TYR A 37 -1.56 5.11 5.87
C TYR A 37 -0.27 4.60 6.51
N THR A 38 -0.10 3.28 6.56
CA THR A 38 1.09 2.67 7.18
C THR A 38 2.31 2.79 6.29
N TYR A 39 2.18 2.73 4.97
CA TYR A 39 3.32 2.66 4.05
C TYR A 39 3.64 3.98 3.37
N ILE A 40 2.72 4.95 3.37
CA ILE A 40 2.84 6.22 2.65
C ILE A 40 2.58 7.39 3.60
N VAL A 41 1.35 7.54 4.11
CA VAL A 41 0.92 8.77 4.82
C VAL A 41 1.74 8.98 6.10
N ASN A 42 1.81 7.97 6.96
CA ASN A 42 2.49 8.02 8.25
C ASN A 42 3.97 7.62 8.14
N LYS A 43 4.63 7.97 7.02
CA LYS A 43 6.04 7.68 6.77
C LYS A 43 6.85 8.94 6.46
N PRO A 44 7.38 9.59 7.52
CA PRO A 44 8.25 10.76 7.36
C PRO A 44 9.47 10.52 6.46
N ALA A 45 9.99 9.30 6.42
CA ALA A 45 11.13 8.93 5.57
C ALA A 45 10.89 9.14 4.06
N LEU A 46 9.64 9.25 3.61
CA LEU A 46 9.32 9.51 2.20
C LEU A 46 9.29 11.00 1.85
N ARG A 47 9.35 11.88 2.85
CA ARG A 47 9.22 13.34 2.67
C ARG A 47 10.48 14.00 2.12
N ASP A 48 11.63 13.33 2.22
CA ASP A 48 12.91 13.79 1.68
C ASP A 48 13.53 12.74 0.75
N ILE A 49 13.52 13.04 -0.55
CA ILE A 49 14.06 12.13 -1.59
C ILE A 49 15.58 12.02 -1.55
N SER A 50 16.27 12.97 -0.92
CA SER A 50 17.72 13.03 -0.85
C SER A 50 18.29 12.07 0.20
N ASP A 51 17.54 11.81 1.29
CA ASP A 51 17.89 10.81 2.30
C ASP A 51 17.49 9.39 1.86
N TRP A 52 18.16 8.89 0.83
CA TRP A 52 17.96 7.53 0.33
C TRP A 52 18.24 6.47 1.41
N ARG A 53 19.04 6.78 2.45
CA ARG A 53 19.32 5.85 3.56
C ARG A 53 18.13 5.74 4.50
N ALA A 54 17.40 6.83 4.75
CA ALA A 54 16.12 6.79 5.45
C ALA A 54 15.08 6.01 4.64
N ILE A 55 14.98 6.24 3.34
CA ILE A 55 14.06 5.49 2.45
C ILE A 55 14.42 3.99 2.43
N TYR A 56 15.72 3.65 2.32
CA TYR A 56 16.19 2.26 2.33
C TYR A 56 15.91 1.55 3.66
N ARG A 57 16.05 2.26 4.78
CA ARG A 57 15.77 1.74 6.12
C ARG A 57 14.29 1.84 6.51
N ALA A 58 13.48 2.53 5.72
CA ALA A 58 12.07 2.74 6.01
C ALA A 58 11.40 1.37 6.23
N LEU A 59 10.72 1.24 7.38
CA LEU A 59 10.00 0.06 7.84
C LEU A 59 10.82 -1.20 8.14
N GLY A 60 12.15 -1.14 8.20
CA GLY A 60 12.96 -2.34 8.43
C GLY A 60 12.82 -3.38 7.30
N HIS A 61 12.36 -2.96 6.12
CA HIS A 61 12.14 -3.80 4.94
C HIS A 61 12.97 -3.31 3.74
N PRO A 62 14.29 -3.50 3.74
CA PRO A 62 15.14 -3.09 2.61
C PRO A 62 14.74 -3.76 1.27
N SER A 63 13.97 -4.84 1.32
CA SER A 63 13.42 -5.56 0.15
C SER A 63 12.42 -4.78 -0.72
N ARG A 64 11.94 -3.61 -0.28
CA ARG A 64 10.93 -2.81 -1.03
C ARG A 64 11.42 -1.42 -1.41
N PHE A 65 12.75 -1.19 -1.35
CA PHE A 65 13.37 0.11 -1.58
C PHE A 65 12.90 0.79 -2.87
N VAL A 66 12.84 0.06 -3.99
CA VAL A 66 12.49 0.65 -5.30
C VAL A 66 11.08 1.24 -5.26
N ALA A 67 10.11 0.53 -4.70
CA ALA A 67 8.75 1.04 -4.59
C ALA A 67 8.64 2.21 -3.62
N PHE A 68 9.29 2.16 -2.45
CA PHE A 68 9.31 3.30 -1.53
C PHE A 68 9.93 4.53 -2.17
N TYR A 69 10.99 4.36 -2.96
CA TYR A 69 11.59 5.45 -3.70
C TYR A 69 10.60 6.06 -4.71
N THR A 70 9.77 5.25 -5.38
CA THR A 70 8.70 5.81 -6.24
C THR A 70 7.61 6.56 -5.46
N PHE A 71 7.33 6.18 -4.20
CA PHE A 71 6.40 6.94 -3.35
C PHE A 71 7.01 8.25 -2.86
N ALA A 72 8.31 8.25 -2.52
CA ALA A 72 9.04 9.46 -2.17
C ALA A 72 9.11 10.45 -3.35
N LEU A 73 9.35 9.94 -4.57
CA LEU A 73 9.26 10.74 -5.79
C LEU A 73 7.85 11.29 -6.01
N ASN A 74 6.79 10.49 -5.79
CA ASN A 74 5.42 10.99 -5.89
C ASN A 74 5.16 12.12 -4.90
N TYR A 75 5.55 11.92 -3.64
CA TYR A 75 5.40 12.90 -2.56
C TYR A 75 6.14 14.22 -2.89
N HIS A 76 7.34 14.13 -3.45
CA HIS A 76 8.11 15.31 -3.85
C HIS A 76 7.38 16.19 -4.87
N PHE A 77 6.64 15.60 -5.82
CA PHE A 77 5.94 16.34 -6.87
C PHE A 77 4.49 16.67 -6.56
N HIS A 78 3.82 15.90 -5.69
CA HIS A 78 2.36 16.00 -5.48
C HIS A 78 1.96 16.08 -4.00
N ASP A 79 2.91 16.06 -3.05
CA ASP A 79 2.64 15.92 -1.61
C ASP A 79 1.68 14.74 -1.37
N TYR A 80 0.56 14.96 -0.67
CA TYR A 80 -0.48 13.96 -0.44
C TYR A 80 -1.65 13.99 -1.45
N ASP A 81 -1.53 14.70 -2.59
CA ASP A 81 -2.55 14.67 -3.65
C ASP A 81 -2.61 13.28 -4.31
N VAL A 82 -3.69 12.54 -4.01
CA VAL A 82 -3.93 11.17 -4.48
C VAL A 82 -3.96 11.06 -6.01
N PHE A 83 -4.32 12.13 -6.73
CA PHE A 83 -4.36 12.12 -8.20
C PHE A 83 -3.01 11.70 -8.80
N GLY A 84 -1.92 12.28 -8.29
CA GLY A 84 -0.56 11.97 -8.74
C GLY A 84 -0.16 10.51 -8.45
N TYR A 85 -0.64 9.92 -7.36
CA TYR A 85 -0.37 8.53 -7.01
C TYR A 85 -1.09 7.56 -7.93
N HIS A 86 -2.38 7.82 -8.19
CA HIS A 86 -3.21 7.03 -9.11
C HIS A 86 -2.72 7.13 -10.55
N LEU A 87 -2.30 8.33 -10.99
CA LEU A 87 -1.74 8.53 -12.33
C LEU A 87 -0.50 7.66 -12.57
N VAL A 88 0.43 7.62 -11.61
CA VAL A 88 1.61 6.75 -11.69
C VAL A 88 1.22 5.27 -11.71
N ASN A 89 0.28 4.85 -10.86
CA ASN A 89 -0.21 3.47 -10.87
C ASN A 89 -0.87 3.09 -12.20
N TRP A 90 -1.66 4.00 -12.77
CA TRP A 90 -2.31 3.83 -14.06
C TRP A 90 -1.30 3.65 -15.20
N PHE A 91 -0.23 4.47 -15.23
CA PHE A 91 0.84 4.30 -16.22
C PHE A 91 1.60 2.97 -16.04
N ILE A 92 1.86 2.55 -14.80
CA ILE A 92 2.45 1.24 -14.50
C ILE A 92 1.52 0.12 -14.99
N HIS A 93 0.21 0.25 -14.80
CA HIS A 93 -0.77 -0.74 -15.25
C HIS A 93 -0.88 -0.82 -16.78
N ALA A 94 -0.92 0.33 -17.47
CA ALA A 94 -0.89 0.38 -18.93
C ALA A 94 0.43 -0.19 -19.49
N GLY A 95 1.56 0.12 -18.85
CA GLY A 95 2.87 -0.45 -19.18
C GLY A 95 2.90 -1.97 -19.01
N ASN A 96 2.28 -2.51 -17.96
CA ASN A 96 2.09 -3.94 -17.79
C ASN A 96 1.26 -4.55 -18.93
N GLY A 97 0.14 -3.91 -19.32
CA GLY A 97 -0.67 -4.35 -20.46
C GLY A 97 0.15 -4.42 -21.76
N PHE A 98 0.98 -3.42 -22.02
CA PHE A 98 1.87 -3.40 -23.18
C PHE A 98 2.93 -4.52 -23.13
N LEU A 99 3.51 -4.77 -21.96
CA LEU A 99 4.47 -5.87 -21.77
C LEU A 99 3.79 -7.24 -21.90
N VAL A 100 2.56 -7.41 -21.42
CA VAL A 100 1.76 -8.64 -21.61
C VAL A 100 1.52 -8.88 -23.10
N TRP A 101 1.16 -7.85 -23.87
CA TRP A 101 1.04 -7.94 -25.34
C TRP A 101 2.36 -8.38 -25.99
N GLY A 102 3.45 -7.68 -25.69
CA GLY A 102 4.75 -7.96 -26.28
C GLY A 102 5.29 -9.35 -25.92
N LEU A 103 5.15 -9.75 -24.66
CA LEU A 103 5.58 -11.06 -24.17
C LEU A 103 4.76 -12.18 -24.81
N THR A 104 3.44 -12.02 -24.91
CA THR A 104 2.56 -12.99 -25.57
C THR A 104 2.95 -13.18 -27.03
N LEU A 105 3.27 -12.10 -27.75
CA LEU A 105 3.73 -12.19 -29.13
C LEU A 105 5.08 -12.92 -29.25
N LEU A 106 6.02 -12.70 -28.34
CA LEU A 106 7.30 -13.44 -28.29
C LEU A 106 7.07 -14.93 -28.03
N ILE A 107 6.16 -15.28 -27.12
CA ILE A 107 5.81 -16.66 -26.77
C ILE A 107 5.18 -17.37 -27.97
N LEU A 108 4.20 -16.75 -28.64
CA LEU A 108 3.54 -17.32 -29.82
C LEU A 108 4.49 -17.48 -31.02
N ARG A 109 5.62 -16.76 -31.03
CA ARG A 109 6.68 -16.87 -32.04
C ARG A 109 7.80 -17.84 -31.64
N ALA A 110 7.77 -18.39 -30.43
CA ALA A 110 8.77 -19.34 -29.99
C ALA A 110 8.62 -20.68 -30.71
N PRO A 111 9.71 -21.45 -30.91
CA PRO A 111 9.74 -22.61 -31.82
C PRO A 111 8.59 -23.61 -31.65
N ARG A 112 8.20 -23.94 -30.41
CA ARG A 112 7.15 -24.93 -30.15
C ARG A 112 5.72 -24.41 -30.37
N LEU A 113 5.52 -23.10 -30.26
CA LEU A 113 4.22 -22.44 -30.40
C LEU A 113 4.03 -21.75 -31.76
N ALA A 114 5.13 -21.52 -32.49
CA ALA A 114 5.11 -20.91 -33.81
C ALA A 114 4.23 -21.73 -34.78
N GLY A 115 3.36 -21.04 -35.52
CA GLY A 115 2.45 -21.65 -36.50
C GLY A 115 1.22 -22.35 -35.93
N ARG A 116 1.02 -22.35 -34.60
CA ARG A 116 -0.18 -22.93 -33.96
C ARG A 116 -1.46 -22.12 -34.17
N LEU A 117 -1.31 -20.83 -34.50
CA LEU A 117 -2.37 -19.94 -34.98
C LEU A 117 -2.10 -19.57 -36.44
N SER A 118 -3.16 -19.30 -37.20
CA SER A 118 -3.03 -18.81 -38.58
C SER A 118 -2.37 -17.42 -38.60
N SER A 119 -1.53 -17.16 -39.61
CA SER A 119 -0.81 -15.90 -39.79
C SER A 119 -1.71 -14.66 -39.56
N GLY A 120 -1.23 -13.73 -38.74
CA GLY A 120 -1.94 -12.52 -38.34
C GLY A 120 -2.84 -12.67 -37.10
N ARG A 121 -3.31 -13.88 -36.76
CA ARG A 121 -4.13 -14.09 -35.54
C ARG A 121 -3.30 -14.01 -34.27
N GLU A 122 -1.98 -14.20 -34.34
CA GLU A 122 -1.08 -14.06 -33.19
C GLU A 122 -1.10 -12.64 -32.60
N TYR A 123 -1.23 -11.60 -33.44
CA TYR A 123 -1.36 -10.22 -32.96
C TYR A 123 -2.69 -9.98 -32.26
N GLY A 124 -3.79 -10.49 -32.82
CA GLY A 124 -5.11 -10.42 -32.22
C GLY A 124 -5.18 -11.16 -30.89
N CYS A 125 -4.55 -12.34 -30.81
CA CYS A 125 -4.42 -13.11 -29.58
C CYS A 125 -3.62 -12.34 -28.52
N ALA A 126 -2.45 -11.82 -28.88
CA ALA A 126 -1.62 -11.03 -27.97
C ALA A 126 -2.33 -9.76 -27.47
N LEU A 127 -3.05 -9.07 -28.35
CA LEU A 127 -3.82 -7.88 -27.98
C LEU A 127 -4.98 -8.26 -27.04
N LEU A 128 -5.73 -9.32 -27.36
CA LEU A 128 -6.80 -9.78 -26.50
C LEU A 128 -6.30 -10.22 -25.13
N THR A 129 -5.15 -10.91 -25.04
CA THR A 129 -4.52 -11.26 -23.76
C THR A 129 -4.24 -10.01 -22.93
N ALA A 130 -3.66 -8.97 -23.53
CA ALA A 130 -3.38 -7.71 -22.85
C ALA A 130 -4.66 -6.96 -22.43
N LEU A 131 -5.66 -6.87 -23.31
CA LEU A 131 -6.91 -6.19 -23.01
C LEU A 131 -7.71 -6.89 -21.91
N ILE A 132 -7.76 -8.23 -21.91
CA ILE A 132 -8.36 -8.99 -20.80
C ILE A 132 -7.59 -8.72 -19.51
N PHE A 133 -6.27 -8.80 -19.53
CA PHE A 133 -5.45 -8.52 -18.35
C PHE A 133 -5.71 -7.11 -17.80
N THR A 134 -5.72 -6.08 -18.65
CA THR A 134 -5.91 -4.68 -18.27
C THR A 134 -7.34 -4.38 -17.81
N ALA A 135 -8.35 -4.95 -18.47
CA ALA A 135 -9.75 -4.66 -18.17
C ALA A 135 -10.30 -5.47 -17.00
N HIS A 136 -9.60 -6.48 -16.48
CA HIS A 136 -10.18 -7.40 -15.49
C HIS A 136 -10.37 -6.75 -14.10
N PRO A 137 -11.54 -6.90 -13.44
CA PRO A 137 -11.82 -6.23 -12.16
C PRO A 137 -10.96 -6.72 -10.98
N LEU A 138 -10.35 -7.90 -11.10
CA LEU A 138 -9.34 -8.38 -10.13
C LEU A 138 -8.08 -7.51 -10.07
N GLN A 139 -7.83 -6.68 -11.08
CA GLN A 139 -6.68 -5.80 -11.05
C GLN A 139 -6.88 -4.56 -10.17
N THR A 140 -8.12 -4.22 -9.77
CA THR A 140 -8.40 -3.01 -8.99
C THR A 140 -7.60 -2.93 -7.69
N GLU A 141 -7.44 -4.04 -6.97
CA GLU A 141 -6.62 -4.07 -5.74
C GLU A 141 -5.12 -3.86 -6.01
N ALA A 142 -4.62 -4.01 -7.23
CA ALA A 142 -3.22 -3.75 -7.57
C ALA A 142 -2.97 -2.39 -8.24
N VAL A 143 -4.05 -1.73 -8.69
CA VAL A 143 -4.00 -0.47 -9.44
C VAL A 143 -4.56 0.67 -8.60
N THR A 144 -5.78 0.53 -8.09
CA THR A 144 -6.51 1.54 -7.34
C THR A 144 -6.06 1.62 -5.89
N TYR A 145 -5.76 0.49 -5.26
CA TYR A 145 -5.17 0.49 -3.92
C TYR A 145 -3.70 0.94 -4.00
N ILE A 146 -3.42 2.20 -3.62
CA ILE A 146 -2.20 2.91 -4.01
C ILE A 146 -0.93 2.13 -3.64
N VAL A 147 -0.83 1.65 -2.40
CA VAL A 147 0.32 0.90 -1.88
C VAL A 147 0.61 -0.38 -2.65
N GLN A 148 -0.41 -0.99 -3.28
CA GLN A 148 -0.21 -2.18 -4.12
C GLN A 148 0.44 -1.86 -5.47
N ARG A 149 0.92 -0.63 -5.68
CA ARG A 149 2.06 -0.34 -6.55
C ARG A 149 3.21 -1.32 -6.34
N PHE A 150 3.42 -1.82 -5.11
CA PHE A 150 4.35 -2.92 -4.85
C PHE A 150 4.15 -4.10 -5.81
N THR A 151 2.90 -4.50 -6.06
CA THR A 151 2.56 -5.61 -6.95
C THR A 151 2.69 -5.22 -8.41
N SER A 152 2.08 -4.11 -8.81
CA SER A 152 2.01 -3.72 -10.22
C SER A 152 3.38 -3.29 -10.77
N LEU A 153 4.21 -2.62 -9.97
CA LEU A 153 5.58 -2.27 -10.32
C LEU A 153 6.51 -3.49 -10.37
N ALA A 154 6.38 -4.41 -9.41
CA ALA A 154 7.15 -5.66 -9.45
C ALA A 154 6.78 -6.50 -10.69
N THR A 155 5.50 -6.50 -11.06
CA THR A 155 5.00 -7.15 -12.27
C THR A 155 5.57 -6.51 -13.54
N LEU A 156 5.71 -5.17 -13.56
CA LEU A 156 6.32 -4.44 -14.68
C LEU A 156 7.75 -4.93 -14.90
N PHE A 157 8.55 -4.98 -13.83
CA PHE A 157 9.91 -5.49 -13.89
C PHE A 157 9.98 -6.99 -14.23
N TYR A 158 9.07 -7.80 -13.70
CA TYR A 158 8.98 -9.23 -14.00
C TYR A 158 8.73 -9.49 -15.49
N LEU A 159 7.72 -8.83 -16.07
CA LEU A 159 7.35 -8.97 -17.47
C LEU A 159 8.45 -8.41 -18.38
N ALA A 160 9.05 -7.26 -18.03
CA ALA A 160 10.15 -6.66 -18.79
C ALA A 160 11.39 -7.56 -18.80
N ALA A 161 11.73 -8.16 -17.66
CA ALA A 161 12.81 -9.14 -17.57
C ALA A 161 12.57 -10.30 -18.54
N LEU A 162 11.39 -10.95 -18.47
CA LEU A 162 11.10 -12.11 -19.31
C LEU A 162 11.00 -11.75 -20.80
N ALA A 163 10.49 -10.57 -21.14
CA ALA A 163 10.47 -10.08 -22.52
C ALA A 163 11.89 -9.89 -23.07
N CYS A 164 12.79 -9.29 -22.28
CA CYS A 164 14.21 -9.18 -22.61
C CYS A 164 14.86 -10.56 -22.78
N TYR A 165 14.64 -11.48 -21.84
CA TYR A 165 15.16 -12.83 -21.92
C TYR A 165 14.71 -13.56 -23.18
N LEU A 166 13.40 -13.60 -23.48
CA LEU A 166 12.87 -14.26 -24.67
C LEU A 166 13.34 -13.61 -25.97
N ARG A 167 13.39 -12.27 -26.02
CA ARG A 167 13.90 -11.55 -27.19
C ARG A 167 15.37 -11.87 -27.45
N GLY A 168 16.20 -11.88 -26.41
CA GLY A 168 17.59 -12.30 -26.49
C GLY A 168 17.72 -13.77 -26.92
N ARG A 169 16.83 -14.63 -26.44
CA ARG A 169 16.81 -16.07 -26.72
C ARG A 169 16.38 -16.42 -28.15
N LEU A 170 15.45 -15.66 -28.74
CA LEU A 170 14.94 -15.83 -30.10
C LEU A 170 15.85 -15.21 -31.17
N ARG A 171 16.83 -14.39 -30.77
CA ARG A 171 17.79 -13.79 -31.70
C ARG A 171 18.70 -14.86 -32.31
N THR A 172 18.73 -14.90 -33.63
CA THR A 172 19.62 -15.75 -34.43
C THR A 172 20.99 -15.08 -34.63
N GLY A 173 22.05 -15.89 -34.71
CA GLY A 173 23.42 -15.43 -34.96
C GLY A 173 24.29 -15.27 -33.70
N PRO A 174 25.63 -15.33 -33.88
CA PRO A 174 26.59 -15.04 -32.82
C PRO A 174 26.66 -13.54 -32.52
N GLY A 175 27.08 -13.18 -31.30
CA GLY A 175 27.31 -11.79 -30.91
C GLY A 175 26.78 -11.44 -29.52
N TRP A 176 27.16 -10.24 -29.06
CA TRP A 176 26.69 -9.67 -27.79
C TRP A 176 25.17 -9.47 -27.79
N ARG A 177 24.54 -9.80 -26.66
CA ARG A 177 23.08 -9.73 -26.45
C ARG A 177 22.79 -8.80 -25.27
N PRO A 178 22.62 -7.48 -25.49
CA PRO A 178 22.31 -6.53 -24.42
C PRO A 178 21.01 -6.86 -23.69
N GLU A 179 20.11 -7.63 -24.31
CA GLU A 179 18.86 -8.07 -23.71
C GLU A 179 19.08 -8.87 -22.41
N TYR A 180 20.18 -9.64 -22.29
CA TYR A 180 20.47 -10.37 -21.05
C TYR A 180 20.99 -9.48 -19.92
N VAL A 181 21.62 -8.35 -20.25
CA VAL A 181 21.97 -7.33 -19.24
C VAL A 181 20.70 -6.68 -18.70
N LEU A 182 19.81 -6.25 -19.60
CA LEU A 182 18.51 -5.68 -19.21
C LEU A 182 17.66 -6.69 -18.42
N PHE A 183 17.69 -7.97 -18.77
CA PHE A 183 17.06 -9.03 -17.98
C PHE A 183 17.57 -9.04 -16.53
N ALA A 184 18.89 -8.97 -16.33
CA ALA A 184 19.48 -8.92 -14.99
C ALA A 184 19.08 -7.64 -14.24
N VAL A 185 19.13 -6.47 -14.90
CA VAL A 185 18.72 -5.18 -14.29
C VAL A 185 17.27 -5.23 -13.83
N PHE A 186 16.33 -5.63 -14.68
CA PHE A 186 14.93 -5.72 -14.31
C PHE A 186 14.67 -6.78 -13.25
N THR A 187 15.40 -7.89 -13.25
CA THR A 187 15.32 -8.90 -12.18
C THR A 187 15.70 -8.30 -10.83
N VAL A 188 16.80 -7.55 -10.76
CA VAL A 188 17.23 -6.88 -9.52
C VAL A 188 16.21 -5.84 -9.08
N LEU A 189 15.76 -4.95 -9.97
CA LEU A 189 14.74 -3.95 -9.64
C LEU A 189 13.45 -4.60 -9.13
N GLY A 190 13.00 -5.68 -9.76
CA GLY A 190 11.84 -6.45 -9.31
C GLY A 190 12.01 -7.05 -7.92
N MET A 191 13.18 -7.63 -7.62
CA MET A 191 13.49 -8.22 -6.30
C MET A 191 13.56 -7.17 -5.18
N PHE A 192 13.98 -5.93 -5.48
CA PHE A 192 13.93 -4.79 -4.55
C PHE A 192 12.58 -4.04 -4.55
N THR A 193 11.57 -4.58 -5.24
CA THR A 193 10.20 -4.05 -5.26
C THR A 193 9.24 -4.95 -4.49
N LYS A 194 9.19 -6.26 -4.82
CA LYS A 194 8.34 -7.25 -4.14
C LYS A 194 8.88 -8.67 -4.35
N GLN A 195 8.67 -9.53 -3.35
CA GLN A 195 9.21 -10.89 -3.28
C GLN A 195 8.73 -11.84 -4.40
N ILE A 196 7.64 -11.52 -5.10
CA ILE A 196 7.12 -12.34 -6.21
C ILE A 196 8.17 -12.55 -7.32
N CYS A 197 9.12 -11.63 -7.46
CA CYS A 197 10.21 -11.69 -8.44
C CYS A 197 11.25 -12.78 -8.14
N PHE A 198 11.25 -13.39 -6.96
CA PHE A 198 12.09 -14.56 -6.67
C PHE A 198 11.68 -15.80 -7.48
N THR A 199 10.51 -15.78 -8.14
CA THR A 199 10.08 -16.86 -9.04
C THR A 199 10.63 -16.75 -10.46
N ILE A 200 11.30 -15.64 -10.83
CA ILE A 200 11.84 -15.43 -12.19
C ILE A 200 12.72 -16.62 -12.66
N PRO A 201 13.62 -17.19 -11.84
CA PRO A 201 14.48 -18.28 -12.30
C PRO A 201 13.69 -19.55 -12.62
N LEU A 202 12.67 -19.86 -11.80
CA LEU A 202 11.76 -20.97 -12.07
C LEU A 202 10.95 -20.71 -13.35
N MET A 203 10.54 -19.47 -13.60
CA MET A 203 9.82 -19.10 -14.82
C MET A 203 10.70 -19.19 -16.07
N VAL A 204 11.99 -18.87 -15.98
CA VAL A 204 12.94 -19.05 -17.09
C VAL A 204 13.07 -20.53 -17.46
N LEU A 205 13.19 -21.41 -16.46
CA LEU A 205 13.20 -22.86 -16.69
C LEU A 205 11.87 -23.33 -17.28
N TRP A 206 10.75 -22.80 -16.80
CA TRP A 206 9.42 -23.09 -17.34
C TRP A 206 9.28 -22.66 -18.81
N LEU A 207 9.80 -21.48 -19.16
CA LEU A 207 9.83 -20.95 -20.52
C LEU A 207 10.69 -21.80 -21.45
N GLU A 208 11.91 -22.18 -21.04
CA GLU A 208 12.76 -23.07 -21.85
C GLU A 208 12.08 -24.43 -22.06
N TRP A 209 11.41 -24.97 -21.04
CA TRP A 209 10.66 -26.21 -21.17
C TRP A 209 9.41 -26.08 -22.06
N CYS A 210 8.61 -25.02 -21.93
CA CYS A 210 7.37 -24.90 -22.69
C CYS A 210 7.57 -24.39 -24.12
N CYS A 211 8.50 -23.47 -24.34
CA CYS A 211 8.61 -22.72 -25.60
C CYS A 211 9.68 -23.29 -26.54
N PHE A 212 10.65 -24.04 -26.02
CA PHE A 212 11.78 -24.57 -26.78
C PHE A 212 11.83 -26.10 -26.69
N GLU A 213 12.30 -26.77 -27.76
CA GLU A 213 12.38 -28.24 -27.84
C GLU A 213 13.61 -28.82 -27.11
N VAL A 214 14.08 -28.13 -26.07
CA VAL A 214 15.30 -28.50 -25.36
C VAL A 214 14.94 -29.35 -24.15
N ARG A 215 15.65 -30.47 -23.95
CA ARG A 215 15.54 -31.27 -22.71
C ARG A 215 16.09 -30.46 -21.54
N ILE A 216 15.48 -30.58 -20.34
CA ILE A 216 15.88 -29.82 -19.15
C ILE A 216 17.39 -29.95 -18.87
N GLY A 217 17.97 -31.14 -18.98
CA GLY A 217 19.41 -31.35 -18.75
C GLY A 217 20.32 -30.61 -19.74
N ALA A 218 19.90 -30.48 -21.01
CA ALA A 218 20.62 -29.68 -22.00
C ALA A 218 20.44 -28.17 -21.74
N CYS A 219 19.24 -27.75 -21.33
CA CYS A 219 18.97 -26.36 -20.93
C CYS A 219 19.86 -25.94 -19.74
N LEU A 220 19.96 -26.77 -18.70
CA LEU A 220 20.80 -26.47 -17.53
C LEU A 220 22.27 -26.29 -17.93
N ARG A 221 22.77 -27.11 -18.88
CA ARG A 221 24.14 -27.00 -19.39
C ARG A 221 24.35 -25.74 -20.23
N GLU A 222 23.46 -25.48 -21.18
CA GLU A 222 23.56 -24.37 -22.13
C GLU A 222 23.27 -23.00 -21.52
N ARG A 223 22.54 -22.96 -20.39
CA ARG A 223 22.14 -21.73 -19.69
C ARG A 223 22.78 -21.60 -18.31
N ARG A 224 23.77 -22.43 -18.00
CA ARG A 224 24.44 -22.47 -16.69
C ARG A 224 24.89 -21.11 -16.17
N VAL A 225 25.32 -20.20 -17.05
CA VAL A 225 25.77 -18.85 -16.64
C VAL A 225 24.57 -17.99 -16.20
N ILE A 226 23.50 -17.95 -16.98
CA ILE A 226 22.28 -17.21 -16.62
C ILE A 226 21.67 -17.79 -15.34
N LEU A 227 21.59 -19.11 -15.24
CA LEU A 227 21.07 -19.79 -14.06
C LEU A 227 21.96 -19.56 -12.83
N ALA A 228 23.29 -19.60 -12.97
CA ALA A 228 24.22 -19.29 -11.90
C ALA A 228 24.07 -17.84 -11.41
N VAL A 229 23.96 -16.86 -12.33
CA VAL A 229 23.69 -15.47 -11.97
C VAL A 229 22.37 -15.35 -11.21
N LEU A 230 21.32 -16.03 -11.67
CA LEU A 230 20.02 -16.02 -11.01
C LEU A 230 20.05 -16.67 -9.62
N ILE A 231 20.78 -17.77 -9.46
CA ILE A 231 20.98 -18.41 -8.16
C ILE A 231 21.76 -17.47 -7.23
N VAL A 232 22.83 -16.84 -7.73
CA VAL A 232 23.59 -15.85 -6.95
C VAL A 232 22.69 -14.69 -6.51
N LEU A 233 21.87 -14.14 -7.40
CA LEU A 233 20.89 -13.10 -7.04
C LEU A 233 19.88 -13.61 -6.00
N LEU A 234 19.39 -14.85 -6.13
CA LEU A 234 18.49 -15.48 -5.15
C LEU A 234 19.13 -15.75 -3.79
N LEU A 235 20.45 -15.89 -3.72
CA LEU A 235 21.15 -16.09 -2.44
C LEU A 235 21.52 -14.75 -1.80
N ILE A 236 22.06 -13.83 -2.62
CA ILE A 236 22.58 -12.54 -2.17
C ILE A 236 21.44 -11.60 -1.80
N VAL A 237 20.45 -11.42 -2.67
CA VAL A 237 19.42 -10.39 -2.49
C VAL A 237 18.58 -10.65 -1.23
N PRO A 238 18.09 -11.88 -0.95
CA PRO A 238 17.45 -12.19 0.33
C PRO A 238 18.37 -12.06 1.55
N SER A 239 19.66 -12.39 1.42
CA SER A 239 20.61 -12.26 2.54
C SER A 239 20.82 -10.79 2.99
N PHE A 240 20.79 -9.84 2.05
CA PHE A 240 20.77 -8.39 2.36
C PHE A 240 19.53 -7.94 3.17
N PHE A 241 18.50 -8.78 3.26
CA PHE A 241 17.23 -8.48 3.93
C PHE A 241 17.04 -9.20 5.27
N GLY A 242 18.07 -9.89 5.78
CA GLY A 242 17.93 -10.70 7.00
C GLY A 242 17.01 -11.92 6.83
N PHE A 243 16.67 -12.28 5.59
CA PHE A 243 16.01 -13.54 5.26
C PHE A 243 17.05 -14.65 5.40
N ASN A 244 17.06 -15.30 6.56
CA ASN A 244 17.79 -16.55 6.74
C ASN A 244 16.83 -17.72 6.55
N ALA A 245 17.29 -18.82 5.93
CA ALA A 245 16.48 -20.02 5.76
C ALA A 245 15.92 -20.53 7.12
N ALA A 246 16.65 -20.29 8.21
CA ALA A 246 16.21 -20.55 9.58
C ALA A 246 14.98 -19.70 10.03
N ASN A 247 14.73 -18.53 9.46
CA ASN A 247 13.51 -17.73 9.73
C ASN A 247 12.30 -18.21 8.91
N ILE A 248 12.53 -18.91 7.79
CA ILE A 248 11.48 -19.49 6.93
C ILE A 248 11.12 -20.90 7.40
N VAL A 249 12.11 -21.67 7.89
CA VAL A 249 11.97 -23.11 8.22
C VAL A 249 12.06 -23.39 9.72
N GLY A 250 12.71 -22.52 10.52
CA GLY A 250 13.12 -22.82 11.89
C GLY A 250 12.57 -21.91 13.00
N ARG A 251 11.75 -20.91 12.67
CA ARG A 251 10.93 -20.22 13.67
C ARG A 251 9.47 -20.49 13.36
N GLU A 252 8.86 -21.38 14.14
CA GLU A 252 7.44 -21.30 14.44
C GLU A 252 7.18 -19.91 15.05
N LEU A 253 7.03 -18.89 14.21
CA LEU A 253 6.24 -17.74 14.59
C LEU A 253 4.82 -18.19 14.30
N PRO A 254 4.01 -18.61 15.30
CA PRO A 254 2.58 -18.74 15.10
C PRO A 254 2.07 -17.34 14.72
N SER A 255 2.04 -17.07 13.41
CA SER A 255 1.28 -15.95 12.89
C SER A 255 -0.17 -16.24 13.21
N ARG A 256 -0.91 -15.26 13.73
CA ARG A 256 -2.36 -15.42 13.83
C ARG A 256 -2.97 -14.96 12.51
N SER A 257 -3.96 -15.70 12.01
CA SER A 257 -4.82 -15.16 10.95
C SER A 257 -5.54 -13.92 11.50
N HIS A 258 -6.07 -13.08 10.61
CA HIS A 258 -6.90 -11.94 11.05
C HIS A 258 -8.20 -12.37 11.73
N THR A 259 -8.56 -13.64 11.65
CA THR A 259 -9.66 -14.27 12.40
C THR A 259 -9.20 -14.83 13.76
N GLY A 260 -7.90 -14.74 14.10
CA GLY A 260 -7.34 -15.11 15.40
C GLY A 260 -6.77 -16.53 15.49
N GLU A 261 -6.86 -17.33 14.42
CA GLU A 261 -6.41 -18.73 14.38
C GLU A 261 -4.88 -18.81 14.27
N ARG A 262 -4.25 -19.79 14.93
CA ARG A 262 -2.81 -20.03 14.76
C ARG A 262 -2.53 -20.57 13.35
N LEU A 263 -1.78 -19.80 12.57
CA LEU A 263 -1.27 -20.19 11.25
C LEU A 263 0.15 -20.72 11.38
N ASN A 264 0.31 -21.99 11.00
CA ASN A 264 1.59 -22.63 10.73
C ASN A 264 1.66 -23.02 9.24
N ALA A 265 2.81 -23.54 8.79
CA ALA A 265 3.02 -23.88 7.38
C ALA A 265 1.99 -24.89 6.84
N VAL A 266 1.59 -25.88 7.66
CA VAL A 266 0.62 -26.92 7.27
C VAL A 266 -0.78 -26.33 7.12
N SER A 267 -1.31 -25.68 8.15
CA SER A 267 -2.63 -25.03 8.11
C SER A 267 -2.71 -23.98 7.00
N TYR A 268 -1.65 -23.21 6.78
CA TYR A 268 -1.58 -22.29 5.66
C TYR A 268 -1.66 -23.03 4.32
N ALA A 269 -0.87 -24.08 4.12
CA ALA A 269 -0.88 -24.88 2.89
C ALA A 269 -2.25 -25.52 2.62
N LEU A 270 -2.88 -26.09 3.64
CA LEU A 270 -4.25 -26.63 3.54
C LEU A 270 -5.23 -25.53 3.15
N THR A 271 -5.13 -24.35 3.76
CA THR A 271 -5.95 -23.18 3.41
C THR A 271 -5.75 -22.78 1.96
N GLN A 272 -4.50 -22.77 1.46
CA GLN A 272 -4.19 -22.39 0.08
C GLN A 272 -4.81 -23.32 -0.97
N THR A 273 -5.06 -24.60 -0.64
CA THR A 273 -5.81 -25.51 -1.52
C THR A 273 -7.24 -25.05 -1.80
N ARG A 274 -7.83 -24.23 -0.91
CA ARG A 274 -9.16 -23.62 -1.07
C ARG A 274 -9.08 -22.20 -1.64
N VAL A 275 -8.02 -21.46 -1.30
CA VAL A 275 -7.80 -20.09 -1.79
C VAL A 275 -7.53 -20.06 -3.29
N ILE A 276 -6.67 -20.95 -3.80
CA ILE A 276 -6.33 -20.97 -5.24
C ILE A 276 -7.57 -21.24 -6.13
N PRO A 277 -8.44 -22.22 -5.83
CA PRO A 277 -9.72 -22.37 -6.54
C PRO A 277 -10.63 -21.14 -6.41
N THR A 278 -10.60 -20.43 -5.28
CA THR A 278 -11.35 -19.18 -5.11
C THR A 278 -10.86 -18.10 -6.07
N TYR A 279 -9.54 -17.98 -6.26
CA TYR A 279 -8.98 -17.08 -7.27
C TYR A 279 -9.36 -17.47 -8.70
N LEU A 280 -9.30 -18.76 -9.04
CA LEU A 280 -9.72 -19.24 -10.36
C LEU A 280 -11.20 -18.94 -10.61
N ARG A 281 -12.05 -19.13 -9.59
CA ARG A 281 -13.47 -18.75 -9.63
C ARG A 281 -13.62 -17.25 -9.86
N LEU A 282 -12.91 -16.41 -9.11
CA LEU A 282 -12.98 -14.95 -9.26
C LEU A 282 -12.48 -14.47 -10.63
N TYR A 283 -11.55 -15.20 -11.25
CA TYR A 283 -11.08 -14.87 -12.60
C TYR A 283 -12.12 -15.21 -13.68
N VAL A 284 -12.78 -16.37 -13.56
CA VAL A 284 -13.82 -16.77 -14.53
C VAL A 284 -15.14 -16.03 -14.28
N TRP A 285 -15.48 -15.80 -13.02
CA TRP A 285 -16.69 -15.15 -12.55
C TRP A 285 -16.35 -14.10 -11.48
N PRO A 286 -16.01 -12.86 -11.89
CA PRO A 286 -15.54 -11.79 -11.00
C PRO A 286 -16.67 -11.16 -10.18
N ALA A 287 -17.31 -11.98 -9.35
CA ALA A 287 -18.33 -11.57 -8.40
C ALA A 287 -17.94 -11.99 -6.97
N GLY A 288 -18.30 -11.14 -6.01
CA GLY A 288 -17.98 -11.34 -4.59
C GLY A 288 -16.57 -10.91 -4.20
N GLN A 289 -15.94 -10.03 -4.98
CA GLN A 289 -14.66 -9.40 -4.64
C GLN A 289 -14.78 -8.56 -3.36
N THR A 290 -13.77 -8.61 -2.49
CA THR A 290 -13.70 -7.83 -1.24
C THR A 290 -12.24 -7.63 -0.85
N LEU A 291 -11.90 -6.49 -0.24
CA LEU A 291 -10.54 -6.27 0.27
C LEU A 291 -10.21 -7.23 1.41
N ASP A 292 -11.18 -7.51 2.30
CA ASP A 292 -10.99 -8.35 3.48
C ASP A 292 -12.00 -9.49 3.49
N TYR A 293 -11.55 -10.68 3.06
CA TYR A 293 -12.38 -11.87 3.02
C TYR A 293 -12.57 -12.48 4.40
N ASP A 294 -13.77 -13.00 4.63
CA ASP A 294 -14.04 -13.91 5.73
C ASP A 294 -13.59 -15.33 5.37
N PHE A 295 -12.27 -15.57 5.48
CA PHE A 295 -11.64 -16.82 5.09
C PHE A 295 -10.89 -17.44 6.27
N HIS A 296 -11.53 -18.41 6.91
CA HIS A 296 -10.95 -19.20 8.00
C HIS A 296 -9.85 -20.13 7.53
N ALA A 297 -8.82 -20.26 8.35
CA ALA A 297 -7.72 -21.19 8.12
C ALA A 297 -8.21 -22.64 8.25
N SER A 298 -7.86 -23.49 7.29
CA SER A 298 -8.09 -24.94 7.38
C SER A 298 -7.06 -25.57 8.30
N THR A 299 -7.53 -26.41 9.23
CA THR A 299 -6.68 -27.14 10.17
C THR A 299 -6.66 -28.64 9.93
N ASP A 300 -7.64 -29.17 9.18
CA ASP A 300 -7.73 -30.60 8.87
C ASP A 300 -7.72 -30.84 7.36
N TRP A 301 -6.83 -31.73 6.90
CA TRP A 301 -6.72 -32.10 5.49
C TRP A 301 -7.94 -32.91 5.00
N ARG A 302 -8.72 -33.47 5.91
CA ARG A 302 -9.95 -34.24 5.63
C ARG A 302 -11.16 -33.34 5.40
N GLU A 303 -11.06 -32.03 5.60
CA GLU A 303 -12.11 -31.08 5.21
C GLU A 303 -12.45 -31.30 3.73
N GLY A 304 -13.72 -31.58 3.40
CA GLY A 304 -14.11 -31.90 2.03
C GLY A 304 -13.74 -30.81 1.01
N LYS A 305 -13.75 -29.54 1.43
CA LYS A 305 -13.31 -28.39 0.60
C LYS A 305 -11.81 -28.40 0.32
N VAL A 306 -10.99 -28.85 1.28
CA VAL A 306 -9.54 -29.00 1.12
C VAL A 306 -9.24 -30.14 0.14
N LEU A 307 -9.87 -31.31 0.32
CA LEU A 307 -9.70 -32.46 -0.59
C LEU A 307 -10.13 -32.12 -2.02
N ALA A 308 -11.30 -31.50 -2.20
CA ALA A 308 -11.78 -31.10 -3.52
C ALA A 308 -10.85 -30.07 -4.18
N GLY A 309 -10.39 -29.08 -3.41
CA GLY A 309 -9.41 -28.09 -3.88
C GLY A 309 -8.10 -28.74 -4.29
N PHE A 310 -7.53 -29.61 -3.45
CA PHE A 310 -6.31 -30.34 -3.73
C PHE A 310 -6.41 -31.20 -5.00
N LEU A 311 -7.49 -31.98 -5.15
CA LEU A 311 -7.73 -32.79 -6.34
C LEU A 311 -7.86 -31.95 -7.61
N LEU A 312 -8.54 -30.80 -7.54
CA LEU A 312 -8.62 -29.86 -8.65
C LEU A 312 -7.24 -29.33 -9.04
N LEU A 313 -6.43 -28.91 -8.06
CA LEU A 313 -5.09 -28.39 -8.32
C LEU A 313 -4.15 -29.46 -8.90
N LEU A 314 -4.23 -30.70 -8.41
CA LEU A 314 -3.51 -31.84 -8.98
C LEU A 314 -3.94 -32.12 -10.42
N LEU A 315 -5.25 -32.08 -10.71
CA LEU A 315 -5.77 -32.29 -12.06
C LEU A 315 -5.28 -31.20 -13.02
N LEU A 316 -5.31 -29.93 -12.60
CA LEU A 316 -4.85 -28.80 -13.42
C LEU A 316 -3.33 -28.88 -13.67
N ALA A 317 -2.53 -29.07 -12.62
CA ALA A 317 -1.07 -29.14 -12.74
C ALA A 317 -0.61 -30.39 -13.50
N GLY A 318 -1.11 -31.57 -13.11
CA GLY A 318 -0.81 -32.84 -13.77
C GLY A 318 -1.31 -32.89 -15.21
N GLY A 319 -2.53 -32.39 -15.45
CA GLY A 319 -3.11 -32.28 -16.79
C GLY A 319 -2.32 -31.35 -17.70
N ALA A 320 -1.87 -30.19 -17.20
CA ALA A 320 -1.02 -29.27 -17.95
C ALA A 320 0.32 -29.90 -18.33
N VAL A 321 0.96 -30.65 -17.42
CA VAL A 321 2.23 -31.35 -17.70
C VAL A 321 2.01 -32.47 -18.73
N ALA A 322 0.97 -33.29 -18.55
CA ALA A 322 0.64 -34.39 -19.46
C ALA A 322 0.25 -33.90 -20.86
N ALA A 323 -0.40 -32.75 -20.95
CA ALA A 323 -0.86 -32.16 -22.21
C ALA A 323 0.22 -31.41 -23.01
N ARG A 324 1.46 -31.27 -22.50
CA ARG A 324 2.52 -30.42 -23.10
C ARG A 324 2.82 -30.70 -24.57
N SER A 325 2.71 -31.95 -25.03
CA SER A 325 2.92 -32.29 -26.44
C SER A 325 1.78 -31.80 -27.32
N ARG A 326 0.54 -31.89 -26.81
CA ARG A 326 -0.69 -31.59 -27.55
C ARG A 326 -1.08 -30.12 -27.48
N PHE A 327 -1.01 -29.52 -26.28
CA PHE A 327 -1.47 -28.16 -25.95
C PHE A 327 -0.40 -27.37 -25.17
N PRO A 328 0.78 -27.11 -25.77
CA PRO A 328 1.86 -26.38 -25.09
C PRO A 328 1.46 -24.97 -24.62
N GLU A 329 0.44 -24.36 -25.22
CA GLU A 329 -0.10 -23.04 -24.89
C GLU A 329 -0.87 -23.09 -23.55
N VAL A 330 -1.74 -24.08 -23.40
CA VAL A 330 -2.46 -24.30 -22.14
C VAL A 330 -1.50 -24.71 -21.03
N THR A 331 -0.51 -25.57 -21.34
CA THR A 331 0.57 -25.90 -20.42
C THR A 331 1.30 -24.64 -19.96
N PHE A 332 1.75 -23.81 -20.90
CA PHE A 332 2.48 -22.59 -20.59
C PHE A 332 1.69 -21.68 -19.64
N GLY A 333 0.45 -21.33 -19.98
CA GLY A 333 -0.36 -20.44 -19.14
C GLY A 333 -0.70 -21.02 -17.77
N THR A 334 -0.88 -22.34 -17.68
CA THR A 334 -1.17 -23.01 -16.40
C THR A 334 0.04 -22.98 -15.48
N GLY A 335 1.22 -23.30 -16.00
CA GLY A 335 2.43 -23.19 -15.19
C GLY A 335 2.84 -21.74 -14.92
N TRP A 336 2.51 -20.80 -15.80
CA TRP A 336 2.65 -19.37 -15.50
C TRP A 336 1.92 -19.02 -14.21
N PHE A 337 0.64 -19.41 -14.12
CA PHE A 337 -0.19 -19.17 -12.95
C PHE A 337 0.41 -19.80 -11.69
N PHE A 338 0.76 -21.09 -11.72
CA PHE A 338 1.29 -21.78 -10.54
C PHE A 338 2.67 -21.28 -10.10
N VAL A 339 3.59 -21.01 -11.04
CA VAL A 339 4.93 -20.51 -10.71
C VAL A 339 4.86 -19.12 -10.09
N THR A 340 4.04 -18.22 -10.65
CA THR A 340 3.98 -16.82 -10.18
C THR A 340 3.21 -16.66 -8.87
N ILE A 341 2.24 -17.55 -8.58
CA ILE A 341 1.50 -17.50 -7.31
C ILE A 341 2.24 -18.20 -6.16
N ALA A 342 3.21 -19.08 -6.45
CA ALA A 342 3.86 -19.95 -5.48
C ALA A 342 4.45 -19.22 -4.25
N VAL A 343 5.02 -18.02 -4.41
CA VAL A 343 5.58 -17.27 -3.26
C VAL A 343 4.50 -16.80 -2.28
N THR A 344 3.32 -16.45 -2.79
CA THR A 344 2.25 -15.86 -1.97
C THR A 344 1.20 -16.88 -1.53
N SER A 345 1.06 -17.99 -2.25
CA SER A 345 0.01 -18.99 -2.02
C SER A 345 0.59 -20.41 -2.09
N SER A 346 1.43 -20.76 -1.11
CA SER A 346 2.00 -22.10 -0.94
C SER A 346 2.05 -22.52 0.53
N ILE A 347 3.24 -22.61 1.12
CA ILE A 347 3.51 -23.12 2.47
C ILE A 347 4.02 -22.04 3.43
N ILE A 348 4.36 -20.85 2.92
CA ILE A 348 4.91 -19.74 3.72
C ILE A 348 3.74 -19.01 4.41
N PRO A 349 3.59 -19.09 5.75
CA PRO A 349 2.45 -18.49 6.44
C PRO A 349 2.44 -16.96 6.32
N ILE A 350 1.31 -16.41 5.88
CA ILE A 350 1.05 -14.98 5.84
C ILE A 350 -0.28 -14.72 6.57
N PRO A 351 -0.36 -13.76 7.51
CA PRO A 351 -1.56 -13.52 8.31
C PRO A 351 -2.85 -13.33 7.50
N HIS A 352 -2.73 -12.68 6.34
CA HIS A 352 -3.80 -12.60 5.36
C HIS A 352 -3.70 -13.80 4.42
N VAL A 353 -4.63 -14.75 4.53
CA VAL A 353 -4.59 -15.99 3.74
C VAL A 353 -5.04 -15.79 2.29
N ILE A 354 -5.76 -14.71 1.99
CA ILE A 354 -6.29 -14.37 0.66
C ILE A 354 -6.24 -12.85 0.43
N PHE A 355 -5.84 -12.45 -0.78
CA PHE A 355 -5.89 -11.07 -1.30
C PHE A 355 -5.88 -11.12 -2.84
N GLU A 356 -6.69 -10.30 -3.50
CA GLU A 356 -6.87 -10.29 -4.95
C GLU A 356 -5.62 -9.78 -5.67
N HIS A 357 -4.89 -8.83 -5.10
CA HIS A 357 -3.64 -8.34 -5.71
C HIS A 357 -2.59 -9.46 -5.89
N ARG A 358 -2.69 -10.60 -5.18
CA ARG A 358 -1.79 -11.75 -5.38
C ARG A 358 -1.94 -12.40 -6.75
N VAL A 359 -3.10 -12.24 -7.39
CA VAL A 359 -3.37 -12.81 -8.72
C VAL A 359 -3.13 -11.84 -9.85
N TYR A 360 -2.64 -10.62 -9.58
CA TYR A 360 -2.28 -9.65 -10.62
C TYR A 360 -1.29 -10.26 -11.64
N LEU A 361 -0.08 -10.66 -11.23
CA LEU A 361 0.89 -11.31 -12.13
C LEU A 361 0.41 -12.70 -12.66
N PRO A 362 -0.14 -13.61 -11.83
CA PRO A 362 -0.69 -14.89 -12.31
C PRO A 362 -1.77 -14.77 -13.39
N SER A 363 -2.59 -13.73 -13.35
CA SER A 363 -3.70 -13.53 -14.28
C SER A 363 -3.26 -13.36 -15.74
N ALA A 364 -2.01 -12.96 -16.01
CA ALA A 364 -1.48 -12.88 -17.36
C ALA A 364 -1.46 -14.26 -18.05
N GLY A 365 -1.17 -15.33 -17.30
CA GLY A 365 -1.22 -16.72 -17.81
C GLY A 365 -2.64 -17.19 -18.09
N LEU A 366 -3.60 -16.81 -17.25
CA LEU A 366 -5.02 -17.12 -17.44
C LEU A 366 -5.60 -16.35 -18.64
N ALA A 367 -5.25 -15.07 -18.78
CA ALA A 367 -5.63 -14.24 -19.93
C ALA A 367 -5.08 -14.80 -21.23
N PHE A 368 -3.87 -15.35 -21.20
CA PHE A 368 -3.26 -16.02 -22.35
C PHE A 368 -4.04 -17.27 -22.76
N ILE A 369 -4.35 -18.16 -21.81
CA ILE A 369 -5.14 -19.38 -22.08
C ILE A 369 -6.48 -19.01 -22.70
N PHE A 370 -7.18 -18.05 -22.11
CA PHE A 370 -8.51 -17.64 -22.57
C PHE A 370 -8.46 -17.03 -23.98
N ALA A 371 -7.57 -16.06 -24.20
CA ALA A 371 -7.43 -15.40 -25.50
C ALA A 371 -7.02 -16.37 -26.61
N TRP A 372 -6.07 -17.28 -26.33
CA TRP A 372 -5.64 -18.30 -27.27
C TRP A 372 -6.78 -19.26 -27.62
N THR A 373 -7.50 -19.74 -26.61
CA THR A 373 -8.65 -20.65 -26.80
C THR A 373 -9.73 -19.99 -27.66
N LEU A 374 -10.06 -18.72 -27.38
CA LEU A 374 -11.02 -17.96 -28.19
C LEU A 374 -10.55 -17.82 -29.65
N CYS A 375 -9.29 -17.44 -29.86
CA CYS A 375 -8.71 -17.29 -31.20
C CYS A 375 -8.66 -18.62 -31.99
N ARG A 376 -8.56 -19.75 -31.28
CA ARG A 376 -8.51 -21.09 -31.85
C ARG A 376 -9.87 -21.68 -32.18
N LEU A 377 -10.88 -21.40 -31.35
CA LEU A 377 -12.23 -21.96 -31.47
C LEU A 377 -13.17 -21.09 -32.33
N VAL A 378 -13.04 -19.76 -32.26
CA VAL A 378 -13.92 -18.86 -33.01
C VAL A 378 -13.45 -18.72 -34.46
N GLY A 379 -14.28 -19.19 -35.38
CA GLY A 379 -14.12 -19.02 -36.82
C GLY A 379 -14.57 -17.64 -37.29
N GLY A 380 -13.86 -17.08 -38.28
CA GLY A 380 -14.18 -15.78 -38.89
C GLY A 380 -13.70 -14.57 -38.06
N ARG A 381 -13.05 -13.62 -38.73
CA ARG A 381 -12.47 -12.42 -38.09
C ARG A 381 -13.53 -11.57 -37.39
N THR A 382 -14.68 -11.34 -38.03
CA THR A 382 -15.76 -10.51 -37.48
C THR A 382 -16.35 -11.09 -36.20
N ARG A 383 -16.61 -12.41 -36.16
CA ARG A 383 -17.12 -13.09 -34.96
C ARG A 383 -16.12 -13.05 -33.81
N LEU A 384 -14.84 -13.25 -34.10
CA LEU A 384 -13.78 -13.15 -33.09
C LEU A 384 -13.67 -11.73 -32.52
N LEU A 385 -13.69 -10.70 -33.38
CA LEU A 385 -13.64 -9.31 -32.94
C LEU A 385 -14.88 -8.92 -32.12
N ALA A 386 -16.07 -9.38 -32.51
CA ALA A 386 -17.30 -9.14 -31.74
C ALA A 386 -17.24 -9.81 -30.37
N ALA A 387 -16.85 -11.09 -30.30
CA ALA A 387 -16.70 -11.81 -29.04
C ALA A 387 -15.65 -11.16 -28.12
N ALA A 388 -14.48 -10.81 -28.68
CA ALA A 388 -13.43 -10.10 -27.97
C ALA A 388 -13.91 -8.73 -27.43
N GLY A 389 -14.60 -7.95 -28.28
CA GLY A 389 -15.13 -6.64 -27.93
C GLY A 389 -16.15 -6.70 -26.78
N ILE A 390 -17.08 -7.66 -26.82
CA ILE A 390 -18.06 -7.87 -25.75
C ILE A 390 -17.36 -8.22 -24.43
N ILE A 391 -16.41 -9.15 -24.47
CA ILE A 391 -15.70 -9.61 -23.26
C ILE A 391 -14.92 -8.45 -22.64
N VAL A 392 -14.16 -7.70 -23.44
CA VAL A 392 -13.40 -6.54 -22.95
C VAL A 392 -14.36 -5.47 -22.41
N ALA A 393 -15.45 -5.17 -23.10
CA ALA A 393 -16.43 -4.19 -22.64
C ALA A 393 -17.06 -4.57 -21.30
N VAL A 394 -17.46 -5.84 -21.13
CA VAL A 394 -18.02 -6.35 -19.85
C VAL A 394 -16.99 -6.22 -18.74
N LEU A 395 -15.74 -6.65 -18.96
CA LEU A 395 -14.68 -6.55 -17.95
C LEU A 395 -14.38 -5.08 -17.59
N THR A 396 -14.31 -4.18 -18.59
CA THR A 396 -14.12 -2.74 -18.38
C THR A 396 -15.23 -2.14 -17.52
N VAL A 397 -16.50 -2.47 -17.79
CA VAL A 397 -17.63 -2.00 -16.99
C VAL A 397 -17.56 -2.52 -15.55
N LEU A 398 -17.25 -3.81 -15.36
CA LEU A 398 -17.11 -4.40 -14.02
C LEU A 398 -15.96 -3.75 -13.23
N THR A 399 -14.86 -3.42 -13.89
CA THR A 399 -13.72 -2.71 -13.28
C THR A 399 -14.10 -1.30 -12.87
N TYR A 400 -14.77 -0.55 -13.75
CA TYR A 400 -15.28 0.79 -13.45
C TYR A 400 -16.23 0.76 -12.25
N GLN A 401 -17.17 -0.19 -12.21
CA GLN A 401 -18.08 -0.37 -11.07
C GLN A 401 -17.33 -0.76 -9.80
N ARG A 402 -16.30 -1.61 -9.89
CA ARG A 402 -15.51 -2.01 -8.71
C ARG A 402 -14.72 -0.84 -8.14
N ASN A 403 -14.23 0.07 -8.98
CA ASN A 403 -13.52 1.29 -8.56
C ASN A 403 -14.41 2.26 -7.76
N ALA A 404 -15.74 2.17 -7.87
CA ALA A 404 -16.64 2.94 -7.01
C ALA A 404 -16.57 2.54 -5.53
N VAL A 405 -16.12 1.32 -5.20
CA VAL A 405 -15.94 0.88 -3.81
C VAL A 405 -14.72 1.54 -3.16
N TRP A 406 -13.73 1.91 -3.96
CA TRP A 406 -12.48 2.51 -3.50
C TRP A 406 -12.57 4.05 -3.41
N GLN A 407 -13.75 4.67 -3.48
CA GLN A 407 -13.80 6.14 -3.47
C GLN A 407 -13.43 6.71 -2.10
N THR A 408 -14.07 6.20 -1.05
CA THR A 408 -13.85 6.66 0.32
C THR A 408 -13.69 5.49 1.27
N GLU A 409 -13.11 5.75 2.45
CA GLU A 409 -13.07 4.77 3.54
C GLU A 409 -14.48 4.22 3.84
N ALA A 410 -15.51 5.07 3.83
CA ALA A 410 -16.89 4.65 4.08
C ALA A 410 -17.39 3.66 3.02
N THR A 411 -17.21 3.94 1.72
CA THR A 411 -17.65 3.01 0.65
C THR A 411 -16.93 1.67 0.71
N LEU A 412 -15.63 1.70 1.03
CA LEU A 412 -14.79 0.52 1.12
C LEU A 412 -15.20 -0.39 2.29
N TRP A 413 -15.31 0.18 3.49
CA TRP A 413 -15.65 -0.60 4.68
C TRP A 413 -17.12 -1.05 4.69
N ALA A 414 -18.04 -0.26 4.11
CA ALA A 414 -19.43 -0.69 3.93
C ALA A 414 -19.56 -1.89 2.98
N ASP A 415 -18.73 -1.95 1.92
CA ASP A 415 -18.67 -3.12 1.02
C ASP A 415 -18.19 -4.38 1.76
N ILE A 416 -17.19 -4.23 2.64
CA ILE A 416 -16.66 -5.35 3.45
C ILE A 416 -17.68 -5.79 4.49
N VAL A 417 -18.35 -4.87 5.20
CA VAL A 417 -19.42 -5.20 6.16
C VAL A 417 -20.51 -6.03 5.49
N ARG A 418 -20.91 -5.68 4.26
CA ARG A 418 -21.93 -6.41 3.50
C ARG A 418 -21.50 -7.83 3.11
N LYS A 419 -20.21 -8.02 2.77
CA LYS A 419 -19.68 -9.27 2.21
C LYS A 419 -19.03 -10.19 3.24
N ALA A 420 -18.60 -9.63 4.37
CA ALA A 420 -17.90 -10.28 5.46
C ALA A 420 -18.43 -9.78 6.82
N PRO A 421 -19.74 -9.97 7.12
CA PRO A 421 -20.38 -9.38 8.29
C PRO A 421 -19.86 -9.90 9.64
N ALA A 422 -19.03 -10.95 9.68
CA ALA A 422 -18.38 -11.41 10.91
C ALA A 422 -17.12 -10.59 11.28
N LYS A 423 -16.61 -9.74 10.38
CA LYS A 423 -15.33 -9.04 10.58
C LYS A 423 -15.46 -7.81 11.46
N LEU A 424 -14.97 -7.91 12.70
CA LEU A 424 -14.87 -6.78 13.62
C LEU A 424 -14.17 -5.56 13.00
N ARG A 425 -13.04 -5.78 12.31
CA ARG A 425 -12.24 -4.71 11.70
C ARG A 425 -13.09 -3.83 10.77
N ALA A 426 -13.98 -4.46 10.00
CA ALA A 426 -14.80 -3.75 9.02
C ALA A 426 -15.77 -2.77 9.69
N TYR A 427 -16.45 -3.22 10.75
CA TYR A 427 -17.33 -2.36 11.55
C TYR A 427 -16.57 -1.24 12.26
N ASN A 428 -15.42 -1.56 12.86
CA ASN A 428 -14.60 -0.53 13.52
C ASN A 428 -14.16 0.57 12.55
N ASN A 429 -13.72 0.19 11.36
CA ASN A 429 -13.23 1.17 10.38
C ASN A 429 -14.38 1.90 9.69
N LEU A 430 -15.53 1.26 9.46
CA LEU A 430 -16.74 1.93 9.00
C LEU A 430 -17.25 2.96 10.02
N GLY A 431 -17.19 2.63 11.32
CA GLY A 431 -17.50 3.57 12.40
C GLY A 431 -16.55 4.78 12.39
N MET A 432 -15.25 4.56 12.23
CA MET A 432 -14.28 5.65 12.10
C MET A 432 -14.51 6.50 10.85
N ALA A 433 -14.85 5.89 9.71
CA ALA A 433 -15.17 6.62 8.49
C ALA A 433 -16.45 7.47 8.67
N ALA A 434 -17.49 6.92 9.29
CA ALA A 434 -18.70 7.67 9.62
C ALA A 434 -18.42 8.84 10.57
N LEU A 435 -17.55 8.64 11.57
CA LEU A 435 -17.14 9.70 12.50
C LEU A 435 -16.37 10.82 11.77
N ALA A 436 -15.44 10.47 10.86
CA ALA A 436 -14.70 11.45 10.07
C ALA A 436 -15.60 12.28 9.13
N GLU A 437 -16.75 11.74 8.73
CA GLU A 437 -17.78 12.42 7.94
C GLU A 437 -18.79 13.22 8.81
N GLY A 438 -18.55 13.34 10.13
CA GLY A 438 -19.44 14.04 11.07
C GLY A 438 -20.72 13.26 11.43
N ARG A 439 -20.80 11.97 11.10
CA ARG A 439 -21.94 11.09 11.39
C ARG A 439 -21.72 10.33 12.70
N ALA A 440 -21.41 11.05 13.78
CA ALA A 440 -21.06 10.45 15.07
C ALA A 440 -22.15 9.52 15.62
N LEU A 441 -23.43 9.91 15.55
CA LEU A 441 -24.54 9.08 16.03
C LEU A 441 -24.62 7.73 15.30
N GLU A 442 -24.42 7.71 13.98
CA GLU A 442 -24.41 6.48 13.20
C GLU A 442 -23.20 5.61 13.55
N SER A 443 -22.04 6.23 13.77
CA SER A 443 -20.80 5.53 14.11
C SER A 443 -20.93 4.67 15.38
N LEU A 444 -21.73 5.11 16.36
CA LEU A 444 -21.99 4.36 17.60
C LEU A 444 -22.57 2.97 17.31
N SER A 445 -23.45 2.84 16.32
CA SER A 445 -24.04 1.55 15.93
C SER A 445 -22.99 0.60 15.35
N TYR A 446 -22.09 1.10 14.49
CA TYR A 446 -21.00 0.31 13.94
C TYR A 446 -20.01 -0.12 15.02
N PHE A 447 -19.68 0.76 15.97
CA PHE A 447 -18.83 0.39 17.10
C PHE A 447 -19.50 -0.63 18.02
N ALA A 448 -20.80 -0.52 18.27
CA ALA A 448 -21.56 -1.52 19.03
C ALA A 448 -21.51 -2.90 18.36
N GLU A 449 -21.70 -2.96 17.04
CA GLU A 449 -21.55 -4.19 16.25
C GLU A 449 -20.13 -4.76 16.32
N ALA A 450 -19.10 -3.92 16.24
CA ALA A 450 -17.71 -4.34 16.41
C ALA A 450 -17.46 -4.92 17.83
N ILE A 451 -17.97 -4.28 18.88
CA ILE A 451 -17.85 -4.74 20.27
C ILE A 451 -18.60 -6.06 20.48
N ALA A 452 -19.80 -6.23 19.89
CA ALA A 452 -20.56 -7.47 19.98
C ALA A 452 -19.80 -8.69 19.44
N ARG A 453 -18.97 -8.50 18.40
CA ARG A 453 -18.12 -9.56 17.82
C ARG A 453 -16.92 -9.90 18.69
N ASN A 454 -16.34 -8.91 19.37
CA ASN A 454 -15.27 -9.14 20.35
C ASN A 454 -15.29 -8.09 21.45
N PRO A 455 -15.88 -8.42 22.62
CA PRO A 455 -15.93 -7.52 23.76
C PRO A 455 -14.56 -7.14 24.35
N GLY A 456 -13.49 -7.86 23.98
CA GLY A 456 -12.11 -7.59 24.39
C GLY A 456 -11.34 -6.65 23.46
N ALA A 457 -11.97 -6.10 22.42
CA ALA A 457 -11.31 -5.22 21.46
C ALA A 457 -11.18 -3.77 21.98
N GLY A 458 -10.20 -3.52 22.86
CA GLY A 458 -9.99 -2.20 23.49
C GLY A 458 -9.92 -1.01 22.53
N ARG A 459 -9.37 -1.19 21.32
CA ARG A 459 -9.34 -0.15 20.27
C ARG A 459 -10.73 0.36 19.89
N VAL A 460 -11.73 -0.53 19.85
CA VAL A 460 -13.09 -0.17 19.44
C VAL A 460 -13.75 0.72 20.49
N TYR A 461 -13.52 0.45 21.78
CA TYR A 461 -13.97 1.31 22.87
C TYR A 461 -13.33 2.70 22.78
N ASN A 462 -12.02 2.79 22.53
CA ASN A 462 -11.38 4.09 22.31
C ASN A 462 -12.04 4.87 21.16
N ASN A 463 -12.33 4.19 20.05
CA ASN A 463 -12.93 4.84 18.88
C ASN A 463 -14.39 5.27 19.13
N ARG A 464 -15.16 4.48 19.89
CA ARG A 464 -16.51 4.86 20.33
C ARG A 464 -16.47 6.00 21.35
N GLY A 465 -15.46 6.04 22.22
CA GLY A 465 -15.20 7.16 23.13
C GLY A 465 -14.98 8.47 22.37
N LEU A 466 -14.25 8.45 21.26
CA LEU A 466 -14.11 9.61 20.37
C LEU A 466 -15.46 10.04 19.77
N ALA A 467 -16.33 9.10 19.39
CA ALA A 467 -17.66 9.43 18.90
C ALA A 467 -18.56 10.05 19.99
N TYR A 468 -18.44 9.59 21.24
CA TYR A 468 -19.13 10.23 22.37
C TYR A 468 -18.62 11.66 22.63
N LEU A 469 -17.31 11.90 22.49
CA LEU A 469 -16.77 13.27 22.58
C LEU A 469 -17.35 14.19 21.51
N ASP A 470 -17.47 13.73 20.26
CA ASP A 470 -18.05 14.52 19.17
C ASP A 470 -19.53 14.85 19.42
N LEU A 471 -20.23 14.00 20.18
CA LEU A 471 -21.61 14.22 20.63
C LEU A 471 -21.73 15.06 21.91
N GLY A 472 -20.61 15.37 22.57
CA GLY A 472 -20.58 16.06 23.86
C GLY A 472 -20.83 15.17 25.10
N ASP A 473 -20.94 13.85 24.91
CA ASP A 473 -21.18 12.87 25.98
C ASP A 473 -19.87 12.46 26.68
N GLU A 474 -19.22 13.42 27.32
CA GLU A 474 -17.90 13.23 27.94
C GLU A 474 -17.85 12.11 28.99
N ASP A 475 -18.94 11.84 29.73
CA ASP A 475 -18.98 10.77 30.74
C ASP A 475 -18.90 9.38 30.09
N LEU A 476 -19.62 9.19 28.98
CA LEU A 476 -19.56 7.95 28.21
C LEU A 476 -18.21 7.78 27.52
N ALA A 477 -17.63 8.89 27.02
CA ALA A 477 -16.29 8.89 26.46
C ALA A 477 -15.23 8.44 27.48
N LEU A 478 -15.26 9.02 28.69
CA LEU A 478 -14.34 8.65 29.77
C LEU A 478 -14.48 7.17 30.15
N ALA A 479 -15.71 6.68 30.30
CA ALA A 479 -15.99 5.28 30.60
C ALA A 479 -15.44 4.32 29.52
N ASP A 480 -15.56 4.70 28.24
CA ASP A 480 -15.02 3.91 27.12
C ASP A 480 -13.50 3.93 27.06
N PHE A 481 -12.86 5.07 27.34
CA PHE A 481 -11.40 5.15 27.45
C PHE A 481 -10.87 4.31 28.63
N ASP A 482 -11.54 4.36 29.78
CA ASP A 482 -11.21 3.54 30.95
C ASP A 482 -11.36 2.05 30.62
N ARG A 483 -12.43 1.67 29.92
CA ARG A 483 -12.63 0.28 29.47
C ARG A 483 -11.54 -0.15 28.49
N ALA A 484 -11.17 0.70 27.54
CA ALA A 484 -10.10 0.42 26.59
C ALA A 484 -8.75 0.16 27.29
N ILE A 485 -8.41 1.00 28.27
CA ILE A 485 -7.18 0.89 29.06
C ILE A 485 -7.21 -0.36 29.94
N ALA A 486 -8.31 -0.65 30.63
CA ALA A 486 -8.44 -1.88 31.40
C ALA A 486 -8.19 -3.12 30.52
N LEU A 487 -8.82 -3.19 29.35
CA LEU A 487 -8.61 -4.30 28.40
C LEU A 487 -7.16 -4.39 27.91
N PHE A 488 -6.48 -3.26 27.74
CA PHE A 488 -5.06 -3.23 27.39
C PHE A 488 -4.19 -3.80 28.51
N GLU A 489 -4.38 -3.35 29.76
CA GLU A 489 -3.57 -3.76 30.91
C GLU A 489 -3.68 -5.27 31.20
N PHE A 490 -4.81 -5.89 30.86
CA PHE A 490 -4.98 -7.35 30.94
C PHE A 490 -4.42 -8.12 29.72
N SER A 491 -4.00 -7.44 28.66
CA SER A 491 -3.55 -8.06 27.41
C SER A 491 -2.12 -8.62 27.47
N GLU A 492 -1.82 -9.57 26.57
CA GLU A 492 -0.47 -10.12 26.41
C GLU A 492 0.54 -9.05 25.93
N ASP A 493 0.08 -8.10 25.11
CA ASP A 493 0.90 -6.97 24.65
C ASP A 493 1.42 -6.17 25.85
N PHE A 494 0.56 -5.93 26.85
CA PHE A 494 0.96 -5.23 28.08
C PHE A 494 1.99 -6.01 28.89
N ARG A 495 1.73 -7.30 29.14
CA ARG A 495 2.64 -8.18 29.91
C ARG A 495 4.00 -8.36 29.27
N SER A 496 4.06 -8.33 27.94
CA SER A 496 5.30 -8.51 27.19
C SER A 496 6.15 -7.23 27.08
N GLY A 497 5.65 -6.08 27.54
CA GLY A 497 6.30 -4.78 27.39
C GLY A 497 6.41 -4.28 25.94
N ARG A 498 5.75 -4.95 24.98
CA ARG A 498 5.77 -4.59 23.56
C ARG A 498 4.49 -3.87 23.19
N TYR A 499 4.46 -2.58 23.51
CA TYR A 499 3.26 -1.76 23.32
C TYR A 499 3.12 -1.33 21.86
N LYS A 500 1.91 -1.49 21.33
CA LYS A 500 1.53 -0.92 20.03
C LYS A 500 1.28 0.58 20.20
N PRO A 501 1.66 1.43 19.22
CA PRO A 501 1.45 2.88 19.28
C PRO A 501 0.01 3.31 19.53
N ILE A 502 -0.98 2.49 19.14
CA ILE A 502 -2.39 2.77 19.41
C ILE A 502 -2.68 3.02 20.90
N TRP A 503 -1.96 2.35 21.81
CA TRP A 503 -2.21 2.50 23.24
C TRP A 503 -1.76 3.86 23.76
N ALA A 504 -0.69 4.44 23.21
CA ALA A 504 -0.33 5.82 23.49
C ALA A 504 -1.47 6.79 23.12
N GLN A 505 -2.13 6.57 21.98
CA GLN A 505 -3.29 7.38 21.58
C GLN A 505 -4.47 7.23 22.56
N VAL A 506 -4.72 6.04 23.11
CA VAL A 506 -5.80 5.84 24.09
C VAL A 506 -5.55 6.63 25.37
N TYR A 507 -4.33 6.52 25.94
CA TYR A 507 -3.95 7.33 27.10
C TYR A 507 -3.96 8.83 26.78
N ALA A 508 -3.54 9.23 25.57
CA ALA A 508 -3.59 10.63 25.15
C ALA A 508 -5.03 11.17 25.11
N ASN A 509 -5.96 10.41 24.54
CA ASN A 509 -7.38 10.80 24.46
C ASN A 509 -7.98 10.97 25.86
N ARG A 510 -7.77 10.00 26.76
CA ARG A 510 -8.25 10.11 28.14
C ARG A 510 -7.58 11.26 28.88
N GLY A 511 -6.28 11.42 28.70
CA GLY A 511 -5.49 12.47 29.34
C GLY A 511 -5.99 13.85 28.95
N ASN A 512 -6.24 14.08 27.65
CA ASN A 512 -6.80 15.33 27.15
C ASN A 512 -8.18 15.63 27.74
N LEU A 513 -9.08 14.65 27.77
CA LEU A 513 -10.41 14.81 28.37
C LEU A 513 -10.33 15.13 29.87
N ARG A 514 -9.42 14.48 30.61
CA ARG A 514 -9.20 14.79 32.03
C ARG A 514 -8.70 16.22 32.26
N LEU A 515 -7.81 16.71 31.39
CA LEU A 515 -7.35 18.11 31.45
C LEU A 515 -8.49 19.09 31.23
N GLU A 516 -9.37 18.81 30.27
CA GLU A 516 -10.55 19.64 29.97
C GLU A 516 -11.54 19.67 31.14
N ARG A 517 -11.69 18.55 31.85
CA ARG A 517 -12.47 18.43 33.09
C ARG A 517 -11.80 19.01 34.35
N GLY A 518 -10.59 19.56 34.22
CA GLY A 518 -9.84 20.14 35.34
C GLY A 518 -9.03 19.16 36.18
N ASP A 519 -9.02 17.86 35.87
CA ASP A 519 -8.11 16.87 36.48
C ASP A 519 -6.72 16.97 35.84
N ALA A 520 -6.00 18.04 36.20
CA ALA A 520 -4.67 18.33 35.68
C ALA A 520 -3.66 17.21 35.97
N ASP A 521 -3.71 16.64 37.18
CA ASP A 521 -2.77 15.61 37.64
C ASP A 521 -3.03 14.27 36.95
N GLY A 522 -4.29 13.85 36.82
CA GLY A 522 -4.66 12.65 36.05
C GLY A 522 -4.35 12.79 34.58
N GLY A 523 -4.66 13.95 33.99
CA GLY A 523 -4.37 14.24 32.59
C GLY A 523 -2.88 14.18 32.25
N ARG A 524 -2.03 14.83 33.06
CA ARG A 524 -0.56 14.78 32.90
C ARG A 524 0.00 13.37 33.07
N ARG A 525 -0.50 12.59 34.03
CA ARG A 525 -0.09 11.20 34.22
C ARG A 525 -0.38 10.35 32.99
N ASP A 526 -1.57 10.48 32.41
CA ASP A 526 -1.93 9.74 31.21
C ASP A 526 -1.07 10.13 29.99
N LEU A 527 -0.82 11.42 29.78
CA LEU A 527 0.09 11.88 28.71
C LEU A 527 1.53 11.41 28.93
N ALA A 528 2.00 11.35 30.18
CA ALA A 528 3.31 10.79 30.50
C ALA A 528 3.39 9.29 30.16
N ILE A 529 2.36 8.51 30.47
CA ILE A 529 2.27 7.09 30.06
C ILE A 529 2.26 6.96 28.54
N ALA A 530 1.52 7.84 27.84
CA ALA A 530 1.52 7.85 26.38
C ALA A 530 2.92 8.06 25.78
N LEU A 531 3.75 8.93 26.37
CA LEU A 531 5.16 9.11 25.97
C LEU A 531 6.09 7.98 26.39
N GLN A 532 5.75 7.21 27.43
CA GLN A 532 6.48 5.98 27.75
C GLN A 532 6.22 4.91 26.69
N ILE A 533 4.98 4.83 26.18
CA ILE A 533 4.60 3.88 25.13
C ILE A 533 5.15 4.30 23.76
N ASP A 534 4.97 5.56 23.38
CA ASP A 534 5.52 6.14 22.16
C ASP A 534 6.23 7.47 22.47
N PRO A 535 7.57 7.43 22.67
CA PRO A 535 8.36 8.61 22.98
C PRO A 535 8.37 9.70 21.90
N ARG A 536 7.85 9.41 20.70
CA ARG A 536 7.79 10.33 19.57
C ARG A 536 6.37 10.68 19.15
N HIS A 537 5.37 10.39 20.00
CA HIS A 537 3.97 10.66 19.68
C HIS A 537 3.72 12.17 19.48
N PRO A 538 3.41 12.63 18.26
CA PRO A 538 3.42 14.06 17.96
C PRO A 538 2.44 14.89 18.79
N ALA A 539 1.17 14.45 18.83
CA ALA A 539 0.11 15.15 19.56
C ALA A 539 0.39 15.24 21.07
N VAL A 540 1.01 14.22 21.66
CA VAL A 540 1.32 14.19 23.09
C VAL A 540 2.52 15.08 23.40
N LEU A 541 3.57 15.05 22.55
CA LEU A 541 4.70 15.97 22.69
C LEU A 541 4.25 17.42 22.60
N TYR A 542 3.40 17.75 21.62
CA TYR A 542 2.85 19.10 21.49
C TYR A 542 2.03 19.50 22.73
N ARG A 543 1.11 18.64 23.18
CA ARG A 543 0.27 18.91 24.36
C ARG A 543 1.10 19.06 25.64
N MET A 544 2.13 18.25 25.83
CA MET A 544 3.06 18.38 26.96
C MET A 544 3.86 19.69 26.88
N GLY A 545 4.26 20.11 25.68
CA GLY A 545 4.86 21.42 25.45
C GLY A 545 3.96 22.56 25.91
N GLN A 546 2.71 22.59 25.46
CA GLN A 546 1.71 23.60 25.85
C GLN A 546 1.45 23.60 27.37
N LEU A 547 1.38 22.42 27.98
CA LEU A 547 1.18 22.28 29.41
C LEU A 547 2.37 22.80 30.22
N SER A 548 3.60 22.61 29.74
CA SER A 548 4.83 23.13 30.35
C SER A 548 4.95 24.65 30.17
N GLU A 549 4.56 25.20 29.01
CA GLU A 549 4.47 26.66 28.79
C GLU A 549 3.53 27.31 29.81
N ARG A 550 2.34 26.73 29.99
CA ARG A 550 1.35 27.22 30.96
C ARG A 550 1.88 27.21 32.39
N ASP A 551 2.69 26.22 32.75
CA ASP A 551 3.30 26.12 34.07
C ASP A 551 4.51 27.06 34.24
N GLY A 552 4.96 27.72 33.16
CA GLY A 552 6.17 28.55 33.13
C GLY A 552 7.48 27.74 33.03
N ASP A 553 7.42 26.42 32.85
CA ASP A 553 8.58 25.57 32.63
C ASP A 553 8.98 25.57 31.14
N TYR A 554 9.58 26.69 30.74
CA TYR A 554 9.99 26.95 29.37
C TYR A 554 11.08 25.98 28.88
N ASP A 555 11.94 25.47 29.78
CA ASP A 555 12.97 24.50 29.40
C ASP A 555 12.38 23.14 29.03
N ALA A 556 11.42 22.64 29.83
CA ALA A 556 10.68 21.43 29.50
C ALA A 556 9.87 21.60 28.21
N ALA A 557 9.19 22.74 28.03
CA ALA A 557 8.42 23.05 26.83
C ALA A 557 9.30 22.98 25.56
N ALA A 558 10.45 23.66 25.57
CA ALA A 558 11.40 23.60 24.47
C ALA A 558 11.89 22.17 24.20
N GLY A 559 12.13 21.38 25.26
CA GLY A 559 12.50 19.97 25.14
C GLY A 559 11.48 19.14 24.36
N TYR A 560 10.19 19.31 24.67
CA TYR A 560 9.11 18.60 23.97
C TYR A 560 8.97 19.04 22.51
N TYR A 561 9.01 20.33 22.22
CA TYR A 561 8.91 20.81 20.83
C TYR A 561 10.13 20.42 19.98
N ARG A 562 11.35 20.43 20.53
CA ARG A 562 12.53 19.93 19.81
C ARG A 562 12.41 18.45 19.48
N ARG A 563 11.90 17.63 20.41
CA ARG A 563 11.62 16.20 20.15
C ARG A 563 10.55 16.02 19.07
N LEU A 564 9.53 16.88 19.07
CA LEU A 564 8.49 16.89 18.03
C LEU A 564 9.09 17.25 16.67
N LEU A 565 9.89 18.32 16.57
CA LEU A 565 10.55 18.70 15.32
C LEU A 565 11.59 17.69 14.84
N ALA A 566 12.21 16.93 15.75
CA ALA A 566 13.06 15.80 15.36
C ALA A 566 12.26 14.65 14.72
N ALA A 567 10.97 14.51 15.05
CA ALA A 567 10.07 13.52 14.46
C ALA A 567 9.34 14.06 13.21
N ASP A 568 8.96 15.33 13.22
CA ASP A 568 8.34 16.04 12.11
C ASP A 568 8.95 17.44 11.94
N PRO A 569 9.98 17.60 11.09
CA PRO A 569 10.65 18.87 10.87
C PRO A 569 9.78 19.96 10.25
N ARG A 570 8.58 19.63 9.74
CA ARG A 570 7.66 20.59 9.11
C ARG A 570 6.48 20.95 10.03
N HIS A 571 6.59 20.71 11.34
CA HIS A 571 5.51 21.01 12.29
C HIS A 571 5.52 22.49 12.70
N ALA A 572 4.87 23.35 11.90
CA ALA A 572 4.85 24.81 12.10
C ALA A 572 4.44 25.24 13.53
N GLN A 573 3.42 24.60 14.12
CA GLN A 573 2.97 24.91 15.48
C GLN A 573 4.02 24.62 16.57
N ALA A 574 4.94 23.68 16.34
CA ALA A 574 6.02 23.38 17.28
C ALA A 574 7.17 24.40 17.13
N MET A 575 7.37 24.92 15.91
CA MET A 575 8.27 26.06 15.67
C MET A 575 7.74 27.32 16.34
N ILE A 576 6.43 27.60 16.25
CA ILE A 576 5.78 28.72 16.96
C ILE A 576 5.98 28.58 18.47
N GLY A 577 5.73 27.39 19.04
CA GLY A 577 6.00 27.11 20.46
C GLY A 577 7.46 27.34 20.86
N LEU A 578 8.43 26.90 20.05
CA LEU A 578 9.85 27.21 20.29
C LEU A 578 10.17 28.69 20.17
N GLY A 579 9.53 29.40 19.24
CA GLY A 579 9.66 30.84 19.09
C GLY A 579 9.16 31.58 20.33
N PHE A 580 7.95 31.23 20.77
CA PHE A 580 7.33 31.74 21.99
C PHE A 580 8.23 31.49 23.22
N VAL A 581 8.64 30.25 23.44
CA VAL A 581 9.53 29.87 24.53
C VAL A 581 10.85 30.65 24.47
N SER A 582 11.46 30.79 23.28
CA SER A 582 12.71 31.55 23.11
C SER A 582 12.53 33.03 23.43
N GLN A 583 11.40 33.63 23.07
CA GLN A 583 11.04 35.01 23.38
C GLN A 583 10.91 35.22 24.90
N PHE A 584 10.25 34.31 25.62
CA PHE A 584 10.14 34.38 27.08
C PHE A 584 11.46 34.14 27.82
N GLN A 585 12.40 33.43 27.18
CA GLN A 585 13.78 33.27 27.65
C GLN A 585 14.69 34.47 27.30
N GLY A 586 14.16 35.52 26.64
CA GLY A 586 14.91 36.72 26.24
C GLY A 586 15.75 36.55 24.97
N ASN A 587 15.58 35.45 24.23
CA ASN A 587 16.35 35.12 23.03
C ASN A 587 15.56 35.50 21.76
N ASP A 588 15.24 36.79 21.59
CA ASP A 588 14.40 37.28 20.48
C ASP A 588 14.98 36.99 19.07
N LEU A 589 16.30 36.93 18.92
CA LEU A 589 16.94 36.53 17.66
C LEU A 589 16.61 35.07 17.29
N GLN A 590 16.62 34.18 18.27
CA GLN A 590 16.29 32.77 18.04
C GLN A 590 14.78 32.61 17.83
N ALA A 591 13.96 33.37 18.57
CA ALA A 591 12.52 33.39 18.38
C ALA A 591 12.14 33.78 16.94
N LEU A 592 12.75 34.85 16.42
CA LEU A 592 12.57 35.32 15.05
C LEU A 592 12.84 34.22 14.01
N GLN A 593 13.94 33.47 14.17
CA GLN A 593 14.27 32.37 13.26
C GLN A 593 13.20 31.27 13.23
N TYR A 594 12.66 30.91 14.39
CA TYR A 594 11.61 29.88 14.45
C TYR A 594 10.28 30.39 13.85
N PHE A 595 9.91 31.64 14.09
CA PHE A 595 8.72 32.22 13.46
C PHE A 595 8.87 32.34 11.95
N ASP A 596 10.05 32.72 11.45
CA ASP A 596 10.33 32.74 10.02
C ASP A 596 10.23 31.35 9.38
N GLN A 597 10.76 30.32 10.05
CA GLN A 597 10.60 28.93 9.59
C GLN A 597 9.14 28.49 9.59
N ALA A 598 8.36 28.85 10.62
CA ALA A 598 6.94 28.53 10.70
C ALA A 598 6.15 29.21 9.57
N LEU A 599 6.40 30.50 9.34
CA LEU A 599 5.73 31.30 8.31
C LEU A 599 6.16 30.92 6.89
N ALA A 600 7.36 30.36 6.71
CA ALA A 600 7.75 29.75 5.43
C ALA A 600 6.92 28.50 5.10
N LEU A 601 6.39 27.80 6.10
CA LEU A 601 5.54 26.62 5.94
C LEU A 601 4.06 26.97 5.87
N VAL A 602 3.61 27.89 6.72
CA VAL A 602 2.23 28.35 6.82
C VAL A 602 2.23 29.88 6.85
N PRO A 603 2.26 30.54 5.68
CA PRO A 603 2.30 32.00 5.61
C PRO A 603 1.07 32.65 6.27
N ASP A 604 -0.09 32.00 6.17
CA ASP A 604 -1.35 32.51 6.73
C ASP A 604 -1.55 32.12 8.20
N ASN A 605 -0.57 32.40 9.06
CA ASN A 605 -0.65 32.12 10.49
C ASN A 605 -0.55 33.40 11.34
N GLY A 606 -1.70 33.90 11.79
CA GLY A 606 -1.80 35.15 12.53
C GLY A 606 -1.08 35.14 13.89
N GLU A 607 -1.02 33.98 14.56
CA GLU A 607 -0.28 33.81 15.82
C GLU A 607 1.23 33.97 15.61
N ALA A 608 1.78 33.33 14.59
CA ALA A 608 3.19 33.43 14.24
C ALA A 608 3.59 34.86 13.84
N HIS A 609 2.76 35.54 13.03
CA HIS A 609 2.96 36.96 12.72
C HIS A 609 2.95 37.83 13.97
N PHE A 610 2.00 37.60 14.88
CA PHE A 610 1.88 38.37 16.11
C PHE A 610 3.12 38.25 17.00
N PHE A 611 3.57 37.03 17.28
CA PHE A 611 4.74 36.83 18.13
C PHE A 611 6.05 37.23 17.44
N ARG A 612 6.14 37.10 16.10
CA ARG A 612 7.26 37.65 15.32
C ARG A 612 7.33 39.16 15.42
N ALA A 613 6.19 39.85 15.37
CA ALA A 613 6.14 41.30 15.54
C ALA A 613 6.70 41.75 16.89
N LEU A 614 6.37 41.04 17.97
CA LEU A 614 6.90 41.31 19.31
C LEU A 614 8.43 41.14 19.35
N SER A 615 8.97 40.07 18.77
CA SER A 615 10.43 39.87 18.73
C SER A 615 11.13 40.91 17.86
N ARG A 616 10.57 41.28 16.70
CA ARG A 616 11.09 42.38 15.86
C ARG A 616 11.10 43.71 16.61
N TYR A 617 10.03 43.99 17.36
CA TYR A 617 9.94 45.19 18.18
C TYR A 617 11.01 45.23 19.28
N ASN A 618 11.26 44.10 19.96
CA ASN A 618 12.31 43.98 20.97
C ASN A 618 13.72 44.15 20.37
N LEU A 619 13.92 43.69 19.14
CA LEU A 619 15.19 43.83 18.40
C LEU A 619 15.36 45.21 17.73
N GLY A 620 14.37 46.10 17.82
CA GLY A 620 14.41 47.46 17.28
C GLY A 620 13.92 47.60 15.82
N ASP A 621 13.48 46.53 15.17
CA ASP A 621 12.84 46.58 13.85
C ASP A 621 11.37 47.03 13.96
N ARG A 622 11.18 48.34 14.11
CA ARG A 622 9.85 48.96 14.28
C ARG A 622 8.96 48.76 13.06
N GLN A 623 9.52 48.86 11.85
CA GLN A 623 8.75 48.76 10.62
C GLN A 623 8.28 47.31 10.39
N GLY A 624 9.19 46.34 10.48
CA GLY A 624 8.84 44.93 10.32
C GLY A 624 7.88 44.44 11.42
N ALA A 625 7.98 44.99 12.64
CA ALA A 625 7.01 44.72 13.70
C ALA A 625 5.61 45.25 13.37
N ARG A 626 5.50 46.48 12.84
CA ARG A 626 4.20 47.06 12.42
C ARG A 626 3.55 46.25 11.31
N ASP A 627 4.33 45.85 10.31
CA ASP A 627 3.83 45.10 9.16
C ASP A 627 3.30 43.71 9.58
N ASP A 628 4.05 43.00 10.42
CA ASP A 628 3.59 41.71 10.97
C ASP A 628 2.36 41.85 11.87
N MET A 629 2.29 42.91 12.69
CA MET A 629 1.14 43.13 13.56
C MET A 629 -0.13 43.42 12.76
N ARG A 630 -0.02 44.15 11.65
CA ARG A 630 -1.14 44.37 10.71
C ARG A 630 -1.57 43.08 10.04
N GLU A 631 -0.62 42.23 9.69
CA GLU A 631 -0.91 40.95 9.05
C GLU A 631 -1.61 39.98 10.01
N ALA A 632 -1.14 39.90 11.26
CA ALA A 632 -1.84 39.17 12.33
C ALA A 632 -3.29 39.66 12.51
N GLN A 633 -3.52 40.98 12.48
CA GLN A 633 -4.85 41.56 12.56
C GLN A 633 -5.71 41.25 11.32
N ARG A 634 -5.14 41.30 10.11
CA ARG A 634 -5.81 40.92 8.85
C ARG A 634 -6.30 39.47 8.91
N MET A 635 -5.53 38.59 9.55
CA MET A 635 -5.86 37.19 9.77
C MET A 635 -6.81 36.94 10.96
N GLY A 636 -7.27 37.99 11.63
CA GLY A 636 -8.21 37.87 12.75
C GLY A 636 -7.60 37.31 14.04
N PHE A 637 -6.28 37.35 14.21
CA PHE A 637 -5.67 36.90 15.46
C PHE A 637 -5.93 37.91 16.58
N GLU A 638 -6.52 37.45 17.68
CA GLU A 638 -6.77 38.26 18.86
C GLU A 638 -5.83 37.90 20.01
N ALA A 639 -5.14 38.91 20.55
CA ALA A 639 -4.30 38.76 21.71
C ALA A 639 -5.11 38.33 22.95
N ALA A 640 -4.73 37.20 23.55
CA ALA A 640 -5.50 36.58 24.63
C ALA A 640 -5.43 37.33 25.97
N THR A 641 -4.34 38.06 26.24
CA THR A 641 -4.13 38.74 27.53
C THR A 641 -4.14 40.27 27.39
N PRO A 642 -4.55 41.02 28.43
CA PRO A 642 -4.49 42.48 28.43
C PRO A 642 -3.09 43.03 28.11
N GLN A 643 -2.04 42.34 28.56
CA GLN A 643 -0.64 42.69 28.30
C GLN A 643 -0.30 42.58 26.81
N LEU A 644 -0.71 41.50 26.16
CA LEU A 644 -0.48 41.32 24.73
C LEU A 644 -1.33 42.30 23.89
N LYS A 645 -2.55 42.63 24.34
CA LYS A 645 -3.37 43.69 23.72
C LYS A 645 -2.68 45.05 23.80
N ALA A 646 -2.12 45.41 24.96
CA ALA A 646 -1.38 46.65 25.13
C ALA A 646 -0.09 46.69 24.29
N ALA A 647 0.63 45.57 24.19
CA ALA A 647 1.82 45.46 23.35
C ALA A 647 1.49 45.65 21.86
N ARG A 648 0.36 45.10 21.39
CA ARG A 648 -0.16 45.34 20.04
C ARG A 648 -0.41 46.82 19.77
N GLU A 649 -1.17 47.49 20.63
CA GLU A 649 -1.45 48.92 20.49
C GLU A 649 -0.17 49.75 20.49
N THR A 650 0.80 49.38 21.33
CA THR A 650 2.11 50.03 21.35
C THR A 650 2.80 49.90 20.00
N ILE A 651 2.92 48.68 19.46
CA ILE A 651 3.59 48.42 18.18
C ILE A 651 2.92 49.17 17.02
N LEU A 652 1.59 49.19 16.96
CA LEU A 652 0.85 49.84 15.89
C LEU A 652 0.97 51.37 15.91
N ASN A 653 1.22 51.96 17.09
CA ASN A 653 1.26 53.41 17.30
C ASN A 653 2.69 53.99 17.45
N VAL A 654 3.75 53.18 17.31
CA VAL A 654 5.13 53.69 17.26
C VAL A 654 5.40 54.25 15.87
N ASP A 655 5.82 55.52 15.77
CA ASP A 655 6.20 56.21 14.52
C ASP A 655 7.51 55.73 13.90
#